data_AF-A0A1C7H7B4-F1
#
_entry.id   AF-A0A1C7H7B4-F1
#
_cell.length_a   1.000
_cell.length_b   1.000
_cell.length_c   1.000
_cell.angle_alpha   90.00
_cell.angle_beta   90.00
_cell.angle_gamma   90.00
#
_symmetry.space_group_name_H-M   'P 1'
#
loop_
_entity.id
_entity.type
_entity.pdbx_description
1 polymer ?
#
loop_
_entity_poly.entity_id
_entity_poly.type
_entity_poly.pdbx_seq_one_letter_code
_entity_poly.pdbx_strand_id
1 'polypeptide(L)'
;MKKVWSMFMLLAVCLIACTNIDDLEDDVDALKKRVTALETQVRDINSNTEALRELYNEGTFITNIEEKPDSYTLTLSNGKTVNLYMKNDNNLLCPIIGIDSEGYWTVLYNKNETPERLTVNGQPVKANGESGKTPTFNVDSEGYWQVSYDGGKNYEYIYKEGTTDKVSATGDGSAPAEDKNFKSVTVENNELVLALAGEDAPTIRIPIISDFECSFAAKDLEQIQEFSAGETKEFTMTMRGVENTMITAPEGWSAKFSKEAGKENVLVVTAPASDARMTTRATADNSTDIAVLATSGKYAMIAKIQVNVKNRTDYKAMFEAGELQIGEETLNPENYTSKIIDSNATSDISSELSVSEGTILFLTGTGTFTINSNKAIGAPIVIVGQYPDERPNLEFGESAYLSLKSGKLLLKNINIKARAANYLFNSPASGDATFTNLTIEDCKMTNITKAMYYVGATTVGIGNITFKNSLFEFVNTGNIAFFNTTKTAKPSIFGKLVFENNIIYHKTSVSPIQIFNWAIETNTTDEAIMTVNIKNNSFINVKGSNVFIKANKANINYTNNIFCISSESTITSYLYELKNVGSTVNTTDNILYDTKTNWNYANSDVCKPVNNTLSKESTIPFTEIDCINGVFTKDPAYINNGATIE
;
A
#
# COMPACT_ATOMS: atom_id res chain seq x y z
N MET A 1 52.25 1.94 38.60
CA MET A 1 53.35 2.56 37.83
C MET A 1 53.37 1.90 36.45
N LYS A 2 53.11 2.49 35.28
CA LYS A 2 52.84 3.84 34.78
C LYS A 2 51.45 3.77 34.12
N LYS A 3 50.49 4.58 34.55
CA LYS A 3 49.14 4.85 33.96
C LYS A 3 48.06 5.31 34.96
N VAL A 4 48.44 5.59 36.20
CA VAL A 4 47.51 6.16 37.23
C VAL A 4 47.93 7.57 37.66
N TRP A 5 48.81 8.23 36.89
CA TRP A 5 49.32 9.56 37.20
C TRP A 5 48.63 10.70 36.44
N SER A 6 47.67 10.38 35.57
CA SER A 6 46.86 11.37 34.84
C SER A 6 45.53 11.69 35.52
N MET A 7 45.17 10.99 36.60
CA MET A 7 43.82 11.07 37.18
C MET A 7 43.79 11.79 38.55
N PHE A 8 44.95 12.08 39.15
CA PHE A 8 45.05 12.81 40.42
C PHE A 8 45.59 14.25 40.29
N MET A 9 46.03 14.68 39.10
CA MET A 9 46.32 16.09 38.82
C MET A 9 45.11 16.84 38.23
N LEU A 10 43.92 16.23 38.26
CA LEU A 10 42.64 16.87 37.92
C LEU A 10 41.91 17.41 39.16
N LEU A 11 42.40 17.13 40.38
CA LEU A 11 41.72 17.54 41.64
C LEU A 11 42.42 18.64 42.43
N ALA A 12 43.60 19.12 42.00
CA ALA A 12 44.35 20.18 42.69
C ALA A 12 44.39 21.53 41.93
N VAL A 13 43.84 21.59 40.71
CA VAL A 13 43.63 22.85 39.95
C VAL A 13 42.23 23.43 40.21
N CYS A 14 41.34 22.68 40.88
CA CYS A 14 39.98 23.09 41.24
C CYS A 14 39.90 24.14 42.36
N LEU A 15 41.00 24.79 42.76
CA LEU A 15 41.00 25.81 43.82
C LEU A 15 41.64 27.16 43.43
N ILE A 16 42.00 27.36 42.15
CA ILE A 16 42.38 28.69 41.59
C ILE A 16 41.52 29.06 40.36
N ALA A 17 40.52 28.24 40.00
CA ALA A 17 39.66 28.44 38.83
C ALA A 17 38.32 29.13 39.17
N CYS A 18 38.27 30.03 40.14
CA CYS A 18 37.05 30.77 40.52
C CYS A 18 37.13 32.28 40.24
N THR A 19 37.83 32.69 39.16
CA THR A 19 37.77 34.07 38.65
C THR A 19 37.68 34.17 37.12
N ASN A 20 37.72 33.06 36.37
CA ASN A 20 37.69 33.08 34.89
C ASN A 20 36.64 32.13 34.29
N ILE A 21 35.75 31.54 35.10
CA ILE A 21 34.61 30.77 34.56
C ILE A 21 33.58 31.74 33.99
N ASP A 22 33.33 32.85 34.70
CA ASP A 22 32.39 33.89 34.28
C ASP A 22 32.82 34.55 32.94
N ASP A 23 34.11 34.89 32.78
CA ASP A 23 34.65 35.44 31.52
C ASP A 23 34.51 34.46 30.33
N LEU A 24 34.66 33.15 30.59
CA LEU A 24 34.49 32.11 29.57
C LEU A 24 33.02 31.88 29.21
N GLU A 25 32.11 32.04 30.18
CA GLU A 25 30.67 31.96 29.96
C GLU A 25 30.20 33.14 29.10
N ASP A 26 30.67 34.35 29.39
CA ASP A 26 30.41 35.56 28.60
C ASP A 26 30.93 35.46 27.16
N ASP A 27 32.15 34.97 26.96
CA ASP A 27 32.74 34.75 25.63
C ASP A 27 31.98 33.69 24.83
N VAL A 28 31.59 32.59 25.49
CA VAL A 28 30.78 31.52 24.86
C VAL A 28 29.41 32.05 24.47
N ASP A 29 28.78 32.88 25.29
CA ASP A 29 27.47 33.46 24.98
C ASP A 29 27.56 34.55 23.90
N ALA A 30 28.64 35.31 23.85
CA ALA A 30 28.93 36.22 22.73
C ALA A 30 29.13 35.45 21.42
N LEU A 31 29.86 34.32 21.45
CA LEU A 31 30.03 33.44 20.28
C LEU A 31 28.72 32.81 19.84
N LYS A 32 27.90 32.28 20.76
CA LYS A 32 26.56 31.75 20.43
C LYS A 32 25.70 32.80 19.74
N LYS A 33 25.66 34.04 20.27
CA LYS A 33 24.90 35.14 19.64
C LYS A 33 25.37 35.42 18.22
N ARG A 34 26.69 35.45 17.98
CA ARG A 34 27.27 35.66 16.63
C ARG A 34 26.98 34.50 15.69
N VAL A 35 27.07 33.26 16.17
CA VAL A 35 26.71 32.07 15.36
C VAL A 35 25.24 32.11 14.98
N THR A 36 24.34 32.37 15.93
CA THR A 36 22.90 32.51 15.65
C THR A 36 22.60 33.65 14.67
N ALA A 37 23.31 34.78 14.76
CA ALA A 37 23.19 35.88 13.81
C ALA A 37 23.65 35.48 12.41
N LEU A 38 24.79 34.78 12.28
CA LEU A 38 25.31 34.28 11.00
C LEU A 38 24.36 33.26 10.37
N GLU A 39 23.84 32.30 11.15
CA GLU A 39 22.86 31.31 10.68
C GLU A 39 21.58 32.00 10.17
N THR A 40 21.13 33.05 10.88
CA THR A 40 19.96 33.84 10.49
C THR A 40 20.22 34.59 9.18
N GLN A 41 21.39 35.21 9.01
CA GLN A 41 21.74 35.92 7.77
C GLN A 41 21.91 34.98 6.57
N VAL A 42 22.55 33.82 6.75
CA VAL A 42 22.65 32.79 5.70
C VAL A 42 21.26 32.32 5.28
N ARG A 43 20.33 32.16 6.22
CA ARG A 43 18.92 31.85 5.90
C ARG A 43 18.25 33.00 5.13
N ASP A 44 18.40 34.24 5.58
CA ASP A 44 17.76 35.42 5.00
C ASP A 44 18.23 35.69 3.57
N ILE A 45 19.54 35.68 3.32
CA ILE A 45 20.09 35.91 1.99
C ILE A 45 19.61 34.84 1.01
N ASN A 46 19.63 33.56 1.41
CA ASN A 46 19.17 32.47 0.55
C ASN A 46 17.67 32.51 0.29
N SER A 47 16.87 32.90 1.29
CA SER A 47 15.43 33.12 1.11
C SER A 47 15.16 34.29 0.16
N ASN A 48 15.92 35.38 0.28
CA ASN A 48 15.81 36.52 -0.63
C ASN A 48 16.26 36.15 -2.05
N THR A 49 17.29 35.32 -2.23
CA THR A 49 17.67 34.82 -3.55
C THR A 49 16.52 34.08 -4.20
N GLU A 50 15.89 33.18 -3.44
CA GLU A 50 14.77 32.41 -3.95
C GLU A 50 13.55 33.28 -4.26
N ALA A 51 13.25 34.27 -3.41
CA ALA A 51 12.18 35.21 -3.65
C ALA A 51 12.44 36.05 -4.91
N LEU A 52 13.65 36.61 -5.09
CA LEU A 52 14.02 37.36 -6.29
C LEU A 52 13.94 36.50 -7.55
N ARG A 53 14.40 35.25 -7.48
CA ARG A 53 14.35 34.30 -8.61
C ARG A 53 12.92 34.11 -9.10
N GLU A 54 11.98 33.95 -8.17
CA GLU A 54 10.57 33.71 -8.48
C GLU A 54 9.87 34.99 -8.94
N LEU A 55 10.09 36.12 -8.26
CA LEU A 55 9.48 37.41 -8.62
C LEU A 55 9.96 37.90 -9.99
N TYR A 56 11.18 37.55 -10.40
CA TYR A 56 11.73 37.93 -11.71
C TYR A 56 11.20 37.07 -12.87
N ASN A 57 10.47 35.98 -12.63
CA ASN A 57 9.89 35.18 -13.71
C ASN A 57 8.77 35.97 -14.41
N GLU A 58 8.85 36.07 -15.74
CA GLU A 58 7.82 36.73 -16.56
C GLU A 58 6.42 36.15 -16.30
N GLY A 59 5.43 37.03 -16.13
CA GLY A 59 4.05 36.63 -15.86
C GLY A 59 3.73 36.31 -14.40
N THR A 60 4.70 36.39 -13.49
CA THR A 60 4.47 36.22 -12.05
C THR A 60 3.66 37.39 -11.48
N PHE A 61 2.71 37.06 -10.61
CA PHE A 61 1.97 38.04 -9.81
C PHE A 61 1.70 37.45 -8.42
N ILE A 62 1.36 38.32 -7.48
CA ILE A 62 1.13 37.99 -6.06
C ILE A 62 -0.37 37.84 -5.82
N THR A 63 -0.78 36.74 -5.20
CA THR A 63 -2.18 36.47 -4.82
C THR A 63 -2.46 36.85 -3.38
N ASN A 64 -1.45 36.77 -2.52
CA ASN A 64 -1.53 37.17 -1.12
C ASN A 64 -0.21 37.75 -0.63
N ILE A 65 -0.32 38.77 0.22
CA ILE A 65 0.82 39.42 0.88
C ILE A 65 0.52 39.52 2.37
N GLU A 66 1.41 38.97 3.19
CA GLU A 66 1.38 39.09 4.64
C GLU A 66 2.61 39.89 5.09
N GLU A 67 2.38 41.08 5.63
CA GLU A 67 3.43 41.91 6.23
C GLU A 67 3.76 41.42 7.65
N LYS A 68 5.05 41.22 7.92
CA LYS A 68 5.60 40.87 9.22
C LYS A 68 6.63 41.94 9.64
N PRO A 69 7.02 42.02 10.93
CA PRO A 69 7.86 43.10 11.43
C PRO A 69 9.15 43.35 10.64
N ASP A 70 9.78 42.28 10.13
CA ASP A 70 11.07 42.34 9.41
C ASP A 70 11.04 41.65 8.04
N SER A 71 9.86 41.21 7.56
CA SER A 71 9.73 40.47 6.32
C SER A 71 8.35 40.57 5.67
N TYR A 72 8.24 40.19 4.40
CA TYR A 72 6.98 39.87 3.75
C TYR A 72 6.91 38.38 3.42
N THR A 73 5.75 37.77 3.66
CA THR A 73 5.42 36.45 3.11
C THR A 73 4.50 36.64 1.91
N LEU A 74 4.94 36.19 0.74
CA LEU A 74 4.24 36.36 -0.53
C LEU A 74 3.76 35.02 -1.06
N THR A 75 2.48 34.91 -1.41
CA THR A 75 1.96 33.79 -2.21
C THR A 75 1.89 34.22 -3.68
N LEU A 76 2.52 33.44 -4.55
CA LEU A 76 2.64 33.73 -5.98
C LEU A 76 1.59 32.99 -6.81
N SER A 77 1.42 33.42 -8.06
CA SER A 77 0.48 32.84 -9.03
C SER A 77 0.72 31.37 -9.39
N ASN A 78 1.91 30.85 -9.09
CA ASN A 78 2.24 29.42 -9.21
C ASN A 78 1.96 28.61 -7.94
N GLY A 79 1.34 29.22 -6.92
CA GLY A 79 1.04 28.60 -5.62
C GLY A 79 2.21 28.59 -4.63
N LYS A 80 3.42 28.97 -5.06
CA LYS A 80 4.59 29.00 -4.17
C LYS A 80 4.48 30.13 -3.16
N THR A 81 4.95 29.88 -1.95
CA THR A 81 5.12 30.90 -0.92
C THR A 81 6.61 31.23 -0.77
N VAL A 82 6.98 32.51 -0.87
CA VAL A 82 8.35 33.00 -0.70
C VAL A 82 8.40 34.07 0.39
N ASN A 83 9.55 34.21 1.05
CA ASN A 83 9.77 35.22 2.09
C ASN A 83 10.82 36.22 1.64
N LEU A 84 10.49 37.51 1.77
CA LEU A 84 11.40 38.64 1.57
C LEU A 84 11.78 39.23 2.93
N TYR A 85 13.04 39.12 3.32
CA TYR A 85 13.59 39.64 4.57
C TYR A 85 14.22 41.00 4.35
N MET A 86 13.72 42.01 5.06
CA MET A 86 14.06 43.42 4.79
C MET A 86 15.33 43.88 5.50
N LYS A 87 15.65 43.30 6.65
CA LYS A 87 16.73 43.73 7.54
C LYS A 87 17.82 42.66 7.65
N ASN A 88 19.02 43.11 7.99
CA ASN A 88 20.14 42.26 8.37
C ASN A 88 20.55 42.54 9.82
N ASP A 89 21.24 41.60 10.45
CA ASP A 89 21.92 41.87 11.73
C ASP A 89 23.02 42.92 11.53
N ASN A 90 22.89 44.06 12.21
CA ASN A 90 23.81 45.18 12.08
C ASN A 90 25.26 44.81 12.45
N ASN A 91 25.51 43.73 13.21
CA ASN A 91 26.85 43.36 13.67
C ASN A 91 27.68 42.54 12.67
N LEU A 92 27.15 42.26 11.48
CA LEU A 92 27.79 41.41 10.48
C LEU A 92 27.83 42.12 9.12
N LEU A 93 28.78 41.76 8.27
CA LEU A 93 28.84 42.23 6.89
C LEU A 93 28.12 41.22 5.99
N CYS A 94 26.91 41.56 5.54
CA CYS A 94 26.07 40.71 4.72
C CYS A 94 26.13 41.14 3.23
N PRO A 95 26.43 40.23 2.29
CA PRO A 95 26.29 40.52 0.86
C PRO A 95 24.84 40.81 0.51
N ILE A 96 24.60 41.87 -0.25
CA ILE A 96 23.27 42.19 -0.75
C ILE A 96 23.14 41.70 -2.18
N ILE A 97 22.18 40.83 -2.43
CA ILE A 97 21.95 40.23 -3.73
C ILE A 97 20.91 41.00 -4.54
N GLY A 98 21.06 40.99 -5.86
CA GLY A 98 20.14 41.65 -6.79
C GLY A 98 20.11 40.98 -8.15
N ILE A 99 19.35 41.59 -9.07
CA ILE A 99 19.31 41.22 -10.48
C ILE A 99 19.42 42.53 -11.26
N ASP A 100 20.33 42.62 -12.22
CA ASP A 100 20.48 43.82 -13.06
C ASP A 100 19.43 43.90 -14.17
N SER A 101 19.44 45.00 -14.93
CA SER A 101 18.49 45.23 -16.03
C SER A 101 18.62 44.24 -17.19
N GLU A 102 19.72 43.49 -17.29
CA GLU A 102 19.95 42.45 -18.29
C GLU A 102 19.56 41.05 -17.79
N GLY A 103 19.14 40.92 -16.53
CA GLY A 103 18.70 39.67 -15.92
C GLY A 103 19.83 38.81 -15.37
N TYR A 104 20.99 39.39 -15.04
CA TYR A 104 22.09 38.69 -14.37
C TYR A 104 22.05 38.91 -12.87
N TRP A 105 22.42 37.89 -12.10
CA TRP A 105 22.60 38.02 -10.66
C TRP A 105 23.70 39.02 -10.36
N THR A 106 23.41 39.94 -9.44
CA THR A 106 24.38 40.87 -8.89
C THR A 106 24.55 40.65 -7.40
N VAL A 107 25.70 41.06 -6.89
CA VAL A 107 26.01 41.07 -5.48
C VAL A 107 26.75 42.35 -5.13
N LEU A 108 26.42 42.89 -3.97
CA LEU A 108 27.01 44.08 -3.41
C LEU A 108 27.63 43.69 -2.06
N TYR A 109 28.95 43.68 -1.97
CA TYR A 109 29.68 43.28 -0.76
C TYR A 109 29.80 44.42 0.26
N ASN A 110 29.70 45.68 -0.20
CA ASN A 110 29.76 46.88 0.62
C ASN A 110 28.83 47.97 0.04
N LYS A 111 28.07 48.68 0.88
CA LYS A 111 26.98 49.59 0.45
C LYS A 111 27.41 50.77 -0.42
N ASN A 112 28.68 51.15 -0.38
CA ASN A 112 29.22 52.30 -1.11
C ASN A 112 29.85 51.91 -2.46
N GLU A 113 29.74 50.64 -2.85
CA GLU A 113 30.29 50.12 -4.09
C GLU A 113 29.18 49.88 -5.11
N THR A 114 29.55 49.69 -6.38
CA THR A 114 28.61 49.34 -7.44
C THR A 114 28.34 47.83 -7.39
N PRO A 115 27.09 47.35 -7.53
CA PRO A 115 26.84 45.92 -7.59
C PRO A 115 27.61 45.24 -8.73
N GLU A 116 28.26 44.11 -8.43
CA GLU A 116 29.00 43.31 -9.40
C GLU A 116 28.19 42.11 -9.87
N ARG A 117 28.40 41.66 -11.11
CA ARG A 117 27.79 40.42 -11.62
C ARG A 117 28.46 39.21 -10.98
N LEU A 118 27.66 38.27 -10.47
CA LEU A 118 28.15 36.95 -10.12
C LEU A 118 28.63 36.22 -11.39
N THR A 119 29.77 35.52 -11.29
CA THR A 119 30.33 34.78 -12.41
C THR A 119 30.65 33.33 -12.05
N VAL A 120 30.56 32.44 -13.05
CA VAL A 120 31.07 31.07 -13.00
C VAL A 120 32.02 30.90 -14.17
N ASN A 121 33.27 30.52 -13.90
CA ASN A 121 34.33 30.45 -14.93
C ASN A 121 34.49 31.76 -15.73
N GLY A 122 34.32 32.91 -15.07
CA GLY A 122 34.43 34.24 -15.69
C GLY A 122 33.25 34.64 -16.58
N GLN A 123 32.15 33.87 -16.59
CA GLN A 123 30.93 34.22 -17.31
C GLN A 123 29.81 34.63 -16.36
N PRO A 124 29.08 35.73 -16.62
CA PRO A 124 27.94 36.15 -15.81
C PRO A 124 26.86 35.10 -15.64
N VAL A 125 26.26 35.03 -14.45
CA VAL A 125 25.20 34.06 -14.14
C VAL A 125 23.83 34.68 -14.34
N LYS A 126 23.02 34.10 -15.24
CA LYS A 126 21.64 34.54 -15.45
C LYS A 126 20.73 34.15 -14.30
N ALA A 127 19.79 35.03 -13.98
CA ALA A 127 18.74 34.77 -13.01
C ALA A 127 17.63 33.86 -13.57
N ASN A 128 17.35 33.89 -14.88
CA ASN A 128 16.25 33.12 -15.51
C ASN A 128 16.68 32.32 -16.76
N GLY A 129 15.73 31.56 -17.32
CA GLY A 129 15.92 30.72 -18.52
C GLY A 129 16.63 29.38 -18.28
N GLU A 130 16.84 28.59 -19.34
CA GLU A 130 17.48 27.25 -19.28
C GLU A 130 18.91 27.27 -18.72
N SER A 131 19.60 28.41 -18.80
CA SER A 131 20.94 28.62 -18.23
C SER A 131 20.94 29.31 -16.86
N GLY A 132 19.77 29.60 -16.31
CA GLY A 132 19.63 30.28 -15.02
C GLY A 132 20.07 29.38 -13.87
N LYS A 133 20.89 29.92 -12.96
CA LYS A 133 21.31 29.23 -11.73
C LYS A 133 20.98 30.10 -10.53
N THR A 134 20.32 29.54 -9.52
CA THR A 134 20.05 30.26 -8.27
C THR A 134 21.26 30.11 -7.34
N PRO A 135 21.95 31.19 -6.95
CA PRO A 135 23.10 31.09 -6.06
C PRO A 135 22.68 30.71 -4.63
N THR A 136 23.52 29.94 -3.95
CA THR A 136 23.34 29.56 -2.54
C THR A 136 24.55 30.02 -1.74
N PHE A 137 24.33 30.85 -0.73
CA PHE A 137 25.38 31.42 0.11
C PHE A 137 25.58 30.61 1.39
N ASN A 138 26.81 30.57 1.86
CA ASN A 138 27.19 29.98 3.13
C ASN A 138 28.36 30.77 3.76
N VAL A 139 28.63 30.54 5.04
CA VAL A 139 29.83 31.02 5.72
C VAL A 139 30.66 29.81 6.14
N ASP A 140 31.96 29.85 5.86
CA ASP A 140 32.88 28.78 6.24
C ASP A 140 33.20 28.79 7.75
N SER A 141 33.97 27.79 8.21
CA SER A 141 34.38 27.70 9.61
C SER A 141 35.33 28.82 10.07
N GLU A 142 35.92 29.56 9.14
CA GLU A 142 36.82 30.68 9.41
C GLU A 142 36.07 32.04 9.39
N GLY A 143 34.77 32.05 9.09
CA GLY A 143 33.95 33.25 9.05
C GLY A 143 33.98 34.01 7.73
N TYR A 144 34.27 33.34 6.61
CA TYR A 144 34.27 33.91 5.26
C TYR A 144 33.09 33.44 4.42
N TRP A 145 32.56 34.37 3.61
CA TRP A 145 31.46 34.08 2.71
C TRP A 145 31.89 33.19 1.53
N GLN A 146 30.99 32.27 1.19
CA GLN A 146 31.09 31.38 0.05
C GLN A 146 29.77 31.36 -0.73
N VAL A 147 29.85 31.11 -2.04
CA VAL A 147 28.69 30.98 -2.93
C VAL A 147 28.76 29.67 -3.71
N SER A 148 27.61 29.05 -3.91
CA SER A 148 27.41 27.84 -4.71
C SER A 148 26.44 28.11 -5.84
N TYR A 149 26.64 27.46 -6.98
CA TYR A 149 25.76 27.54 -8.15
C TYR A 149 25.20 26.17 -8.57
N ASP A 150 25.35 25.15 -7.72
CA ASP A 150 24.95 23.77 -7.97
C ASP A 150 24.13 23.16 -6.83
N GLY A 151 23.41 24.02 -6.10
CA GLY A 151 22.54 23.63 -4.99
C GLY A 151 23.31 23.29 -3.72
N GLY A 152 24.44 23.96 -3.47
CA GLY A 152 25.25 23.78 -2.26
C GLY A 152 26.19 22.58 -2.29
N LYS A 153 26.48 22.00 -3.47
CA LYS A 153 27.40 20.85 -3.57
C LYS A 153 28.85 21.29 -3.60
N ASN A 154 29.13 22.36 -4.34
CA ASN A 154 30.44 22.99 -4.39
C ASN A 154 30.32 24.47 -4.06
N TYR A 155 31.28 24.98 -3.29
CA TYR A 155 31.34 26.36 -2.83
C TYR A 155 32.62 27.02 -3.31
N GLU A 156 32.48 28.24 -3.80
CA GLU A 156 33.58 29.14 -4.16
C GLU A 156 33.62 30.30 -3.17
N TYR A 157 34.82 30.71 -2.77
CA TYR A 157 34.98 31.88 -1.91
C TYR A 157 34.58 33.15 -2.63
N ILE A 158 33.98 34.05 -1.86
CA ILE A 158 33.72 35.41 -2.30
C ILE A 158 34.96 36.26 -2.01
N TYR A 159 35.42 37.01 -3.02
CA TYR A 159 36.60 37.87 -2.93
C TYR A 159 36.20 39.35 -3.09
N LYS A 160 36.93 40.26 -2.43
CA LYS A 160 36.77 41.70 -2.66
C LYS A 160 37.26 42.07 -4.06
N GLU A 161 36.58 43.02 -4.71
CA GLU A 161 36.85 43.42 -6.10
C GLU A 161 38.34 43.67 -6.36
N GLY A 162 38.88 43.07 -7.43
CA GLY A 162 40.26 43.29 -7.86
C GLY A 162 41.34 42.76 -6.90
N THR A 163 40.97 41.98 -5.87
CA THR A 163 41.91 41.42 -4.88
C THR A 163 41.78 39.90 -4.75
N THR A 164 42.67 39.30 -3.95
CA THR A 164 42.58 37.89 -3.51
C THR A 164 42.08 37.77 -2.07
N ASP A 165 41.53 38.84 -1.49
CA ASP A 165 41.08 38.87 -0.10
C ASP A 165 39.66 38.33 0.02
N LYS A 166 39.47 37.32 0.87
CA LYS A 166 38.14 36.74 1.17
C LYS A 166 37.24 37.77 1.87
N VAL A 167 35.94 37.77 1.56
CA VAL A 167 34.95 38.61 2.26
C VAL A 167 34.59 37.99 3.61
N SER A 168 34.90 38.70 4.71
CA SER A 168 34.58 38.25 6.07
C SER A 168 33.12 38.57 6.43
N ALA A 169 32.45 37.61 7.06
CA ALA A 169 31.08 37.77 7.53
C ALA A 169 30.96 38.56 8.84
N THR A 170 32.04 38.71 9.60
CA THR A 170 31.97 39.30 10.95
C THR A 170 32.43 40.75 11.06
N GLY A 171 32.85 41.36 9.94
CA GLY A 171 33.35 42.73 9.90
C GLY A 171 34.60 42.99 10.76
N ASP A 172 35.13 44.19 10.66
CA ASP A 172 36.20 44.75 11.51
C ASP A 172 35.64 45.57 12.70
N GLY A 173 34.34 45.43 12.98
CA GLY A 173 33.62 46.20 14.00
C GLY A 173 32.93 47.48 13.48
N SER A 174 32.97 47.76 12.17
CA SER A 174 32.27 48.90 11.56
C SER A 174 30.85 48.54 11.04
N ALA A 175 29.98 48.15 11.97
CA ALA A 175 28.55 47.96 11.71
C ALA A 175 27.87 49.24 11.19
N PRO A 176 27.20 49.25 10.01
CA PRO A 176 26.41 50.38 9.55
C PRO A 176 25.20 50.66 10.48
N ALA A 177 24.80 51.93 10.61
CA ALA A 177 23.70 52.36 11.49
C ALA A 177 22.29 51.90 11.04
N GLU A 178 22.13 51.54 9.76
CA GLU A 178 20.91 50.90 9.24
C GLU A 178 21.30 49.77 8.28
N ASP A 179 20.95 48.52 8.60
CA ASP A 179 21.19 47.38 7.71
C ASP A 179 19.92 46.81 7.04
N LYS A 180 19.84 46.98 5.72
CA LYS A 180 18.67 46.64 4.89
C LYS A 180 19.12 45.87 3.66
N ASN A 181 18.44 44.76 3.36
CA ASN A 181 18.65 43.95 2.17
C ASN A 181 18.14 44.62 0.88
N PHE A 182 17.27 45.61 1.02
CA PHE A 182 16.66 46.32 -0.09
C PHE A 182 16.65 47.82 0.20
N LYS A 183 16.68 48.65 -0.84
CA LYS A 183 16.55 50.11 -0.69
C LYS A 183 15.17 50.47 -0.15
N SER A 184 14.12 49.82 -0.68
CA SER A 184 12.76 49.88 -0.15
C SER A 184 11.93 48.70 -0.64
N VAL A 185 10.98 48.27 0.17
CA VAL A 185 9.89 47.35 -0.21
C VAL A 185 8.59 48.04 0.19
N THR A 186 7.75 48.38 -0.79
CA THR A 186 6.46 49.07 -0.54
C THR A 186 5.34 48.42 -1.33
N VAL A 187 4.10 48.58 -0.84
CA VAL A 187 2.89 48.21 -1.57
C VAL A 187 2.22 49.48 -2.04
N GLU A 188 2.15 49.69 -3.35
CA GLU A 188 1.60 50.90 -3.97
C GLU A 188 0.78 50.51 -5.20
N ASN A 189 -0.44 51.05 -5.33
CA ASN A 189 -1.31 50.85 -6.51
C ASN A 189 -1.50 49.37 -6.91
N ASN A 190 -1.74 48.46 -5.95
CA ASN A 190 -1.85 47.02 -6.18
C ASN A 190 -0.59 46.39 -6.79
N GLU A 191 0.59 46.96 -6.56
CA GLU A 191 1.87 46.35 -6.90
C GLU A 191 2.75 46.26 -5.67
N LEU A 192 3.52 45.17 -5.57
CA LEU A 192 4.72 45.14 -4.75
C LEU A 192 5.81 45.88 -5.53
N VAL A 193 6.33 46.95 -4.95
CA VAL A 193 7.41 47.76 -5.49
C VAL A 193 8.68 47.46 -4.70
N LEU A 194 9.62 46.75 -5.35
CA LEU A 194 10.88 46.32 -4.77
C LEU A 194 12.03 47.10 -5.39
N ALA A 195 12.63 48.01 -4.63
CA ALA A 195 13.83 48.72 -5.03
C ALA A 195 15.07 47.98 -4.51
N LEU A 196 15.85 47.42 -5.42
CA LEU A 196 17.09 46.71 -5.09
C LEU A 196 18.17 47.68 -4.59
N ALA A 197 19.14 47.16 -3.84
CA ALA A 197 20.28 47.94 -3.36
C ALA A 197 21.33 48.13 -4.45
N GLY A 198 22.07 49.25 -4.39
CA GLY A 198 23.10 49.63 -5.37
C GLY A 198 22.71 50.83 -6.23
N GLU A 199 23.72 51.55 -6.73
CA GLU A 199 23.54 52.61 -7.71
C GLU A 199 23.06 51.99 -9.05
N ASP A 200 22.08 52.61 -9.71
CA ASP A 200 21.44 52.13 -10.95
C ASP A 200 20.69 50.77 -10.90
N ALA A 201 20.47 50.19 -9.71
CA ALA A 201 19.73 48.93 -9.58
C ALA A 201 18.25 49.08 -10.00
N PRO A 202 17.66 48.09 -10.71
CA PRO A 202 16.30 48.19 -11.20
C PRO A 202 15.27 48.15 -10.07
N THR A 203 14.10 48.75 -10.32
CA THR A 203 12.91 48.55 -9.50
C THR A 203 12.07 47.43 -10.09
N ILE A 204 11.83 46.37 -9.30
CA ILE A 204 10.95 45.27 -9.69
C ILE A 204 9.52 45.61 -9.24
N ARG A 205 8.56 45.53 -10.17
CA ARG A 205 7.14 45.78 -9.93
C ARG A 205 6.35 44.52 -10.21
N ILE A 206 5.70 43.99 -9.19
CA ILE A 206 4.92 42.74 -9.28
C ILE A 206 3.46 43.05 -8.97
N PRO A 207 2.52 42.79 -9.90
CA PRO A 207 1.11 42.99 -9.65
C PRO A 207 0.61 42.14 -8.48
N ILE A 208 -0.32 42.68 -7.69
CA ILE A 208 -1.04 42.01 -6.61
C ILE A 208 -2.49 41.82 -7.06
N ILE A 209 -2.84 40.58 -7.39
CA ILE A 209 -4.14 40.17 -7.91
C ILE A 209 -4.75 39.15 -6.94
N SER A 210 -5.36 39.66 -5.87
CA SER A 210 -5.91 38.83 -4.78
C SER A 210 -7.27 38.20 -5.10
N ASP A 211 -7.96 38.70 -6.12
CA ASP A 211 -9.28 38.23 -6.53
C ASP A 211 -9.24 37.12 -7.59
N PHE A 212 -8.06 36.74 -8.07
CA PHE A 212 -7.85 35.67 -9.02
C PHE A 212 -7.15 34.47 -8.35
N GLU A 213 -7.77 33.29 -8.38
CA GLU A 213 -7.22 32.05 -7.84
C GLU A 213 -7.71 30.81 -8.59
N CYS A 214 -6.81 29.86 -8.82
CA CYS A 214 -7.08 28.51 -9.30
C CYS A 214 -6.15 27.55 -8.56
N SER A 215 -6.68 26.74 -7.63
CA SER A 215 -5.86 25.84 -6.81
C SER A 215 -6.61 24.57 -6.42
N PHE A 216 -5.87 23.47 -6.26
CA PHE A 216 -6.36 22.25 -5.61
C PHE A 216 -6.28 22.40 -4.08
N ALA A 217 -7.07 21.62 -3.34
CA ALA A 217 -6.92 21.55 -1.90
C ALA A 217 -5.53 21.01 -1.53
N ALA A 218 -4.88 21.58 -0.51
CA ALA A 218 -3.50 21.24 -0.13
C ALA A 218 -3.30 19.73 0.09
N LYS A 219 -4.26 19.05 0.74
CA LYS A 219 -4.25 17.59 0.98
C LYS A 219 -4.13 16.76 -0.30
N ASP A 220 -4.64 17.26 -1.42
CA ASP A 220 -4.66 16.53 -2.70
C ASP A 220 -3.30 16.66 -3.42
N LEU A 221 -2.45 17.59 -2.98
CA LEU A 221 -1.11 17.84 -3.51
C LEU A 221 0.00 17.14 -2.71
N GLU A 222 -0.31 16.57 -1.54
CA GLU A 222 0.66 15.89 -0.67
C GLU A 222 1.15 14.56 -1.25
N GLN A 223 0.39 13.95 -2.17
CA GLN A 223 0.70 12.65 -2.75
C GLN A 223 0.16 12.50 -4.19
N ILE A 224 0.71 11.53 -4.90
CA ILE A 224 0.16 11.07 -6.18
C ILE A 224 -1.23 10.46 -5.94
N GLN A 225 -2.20 10.86 -6.74
CA GLN A 225 -3.55 10.35 -6.67
C GLN A 225 -3.63 9.00 -7.40
N GLU A 226 -3.77 7.93 -6.62
CA GLU A 226 -3.86 6.56 -7.14
C GLU A 226 -5.30 6.21 -7.53
N PHE A 227 -5.51 5.73 -8.75
CA PHE A 227 -6.80 5.27 -9.27
C PHE A 227 -6.75 3.77 -9.59
N SER A 228 -7.87 3.07 -9.38
CA SER A 228 -8.12 1.80 -10.08
C SER A 228 -8.40 2.07 -11.56
N ALA A 229 -8.15 1.09 -12.43
CA ALA A 229 -8.45 1.22 -13.85
C ALA A 229 -9.95 1.57 -14.07
N GLY A 230 -10.21 2.61 -14.85
CA GLY A 230 -11.55 3.15 -15.10
C GLY A 230 -12.20 3.91 -13.94
N GLU A 231 -11.55 4.02 -12.78
CA GLU A 231 -12.10 4.73 -11.62
C GLU A 231 -12.29 6.24 -11.92
N THR A 232 -13.32 6.82 -11.33
CA THR A 232 -13.56 8.27 -11.33
C THR A 232 -13.43 8.83 -9.92
N LYS A 233 -12.71 9.95 -9.78
CA LYS A 233 -12.60 10.72 -8.55
C LYS A 233 -12.94 12.19 -8.79
N GLU A 234 -13.37 12.84 -7.71
CA GLU A 234 -13.75 14.25 -7.70
C GLU A 234 -12.77 15.05 -6.85
N PHE A 235 -12.27 16.17 -7.39
CA PHE A 235 -11.40 17.11 -6.70
C PHE A 235 -12.09 18.46 -6.61
N THR A 236 -12.30 18.96 -5.41
CA THR A 236 -12.83 20.31 -5.22
C THR A 236 -11.70 21.32 -5.42
N MET A 237 -11.93 22.31 -6.28
CA MET A 237 -10.96 23.36 -6.56
C MET A 237 -11.43 24.70 -6.00
N THR A 238 -10.47 25.53 -5.57
CA THR A 238 -10.72 26.94 -5.29
C THR A 238 -10.58 27.72 -6.58
N MET A 239 -11.68 28.34 -7.03
CA MET A 239 -11.73 29.15 -8.25
C MET A 239 -12.32 30.52 -7.92
N ARG A 240 -11.55 31.58 -8.12
CA ARG A 240 -11.94 32.97 -7.83
C ARG A 240 -11.48 33.86 -8.98
N GLY A 241 -12.33 34.77 -9.46
CA GLY A 241 -11.98 35.72 -10.52
C GLY A 241 -11.54 35.07 -11.85
N VAL A 242 -11.86 33.79 -12.07
CA VAL A 242 -11.50 33.04 -13.28
C VAL A 242 -12.50 33.34 -14.39
N GLU A 243 -12.00 33.79 -15.54
CA GLU A 243 -12.82 34.06 -16.73
C GLU A 243 -12.89 32.84 -17.65
N ASN A 244 -11.75 32.16 -17.87
CA ASN A 244 -11.66 31.00 -18.74
C ASN A 244 -10.78 29.90 -18.13
N THR A 245 -11.03 28.66 -18.53
CA THR A 245 -10.24 27.49 -18.12
C THR A 245 -9.91 26.59 -19.30
N MET A 246 -8.71 26.00 -19.30
CA MET A 246 -8.30 24.91 -20.17
C MET A 246 -7.78 23.76 -19.32
N ILE A 247 -8.24 22.54 -19.61
CA ILE A 247 -7.83 21.33 -18.88
C ILE A 247 -6.98 20.48 -19.80
N THR A 248 -5.85 19.99 -19.29
CA THR A 248 -5.03 18.97 -19.94
C THR A 248 -4.93 17.74 -19.07
N ALA A 249 -4.99 16.56 -19.68
CA ALA A 249 -4.86 15.28 -19.01
C ALA A 249 -3.88 14.36 -19.77
N PRO A 250 -3.23 13.40 -19.08
CA PRO A 250 -2.39 12.41 -19.73
C PRO A 250 -3.20 11.56 -20.72
N GLU A 251 -2.50 10.91 -21.65
CA GLU A 251 -3.13 10.03 -22.63
C GLU A 251 -3.96 8.94 -21.94
N GLY A 252 -5.18 8.71 -22.42
CA GLY A 252 -6.13 7.75 -21.85
C GLY A 252 -6.92 8.23 -20.63
N TRP A 253 -6.49 9.31 -19.98
CA TRP A 253 -7.24 9.95 -18.88
C TRP A 253 -8.26 10.94 -19.41
N SER A 254 -9.31 11.22 -18.63
CA SER A 254 -10.23 12.33 -18.91
C SER A 254 -10.43 13.18 -17.67
N ALA A 255 -10.51 14.50 -17.85
CA ALA A 255 -10.79 15.44 -16.78
C ALA A 255 -11.75 16.54 -17.27
N LYS A 256 -12.77 16.87 -16.46
CA LYS A 256 -13.77 17.89 -16.77
C LYS A 256 -14.36 18.48 -15.50
N PHE A 257 -14.75 19.75 -15.54
CA PHE A 257 -15.55 20.31 -14.45
C PHE A 257 -16.96 19.69 -14.44
N SER A 258 -17.47 19.40 -13.24
CA SER A 258 -18.80 18.86 -13.03
C SER A 258 -19.87 19.80 -13.57
N LYS A 259 -20.95 19.20 -14.08
CA LYS A 259 -22.17 19.92 -14.50
C LYS A 259 -23.33 19.70 -13.53
N GLU A 260 -23.09 18.96 -12.44
CA GLU A 260 -24.10 18.64 -11.44
C GLU A 260 -24.42 19.86 -10.58
N ALA A 261 -25.71 20.07 -10.29
CA ALA A 261 -26.15 21.16 -9.43
C ALA A 261 -25.55 21.01 -8.02
N GLY A 262 -24.93 22.07 -7.51
CA GLY A 262 -24.27 22.09 -6.20
C GLY A 262 -22.82 21.60 -6.20
N LYS A 263 -22.24 21.24 -7.36
CA LYS A 263 -20.83 20.87 -7.52
C LYS A 263 -20.06 21.87 -8.39
N GLU A 264 -20.24 23.15 -8.11
CA GLU A 264 -19.45 24.21 -8.76
C GLU A 264 -17.96 24.04 -8.41
N ASN A 265 -17.07 24.21 -9.39
CA ASN A 265 -15.61 24.07 -9.24
C ASN A 265 -15.10 22.68 -8.83
N VAL A 266 -15.88 21.62 -9.09
CA VAL A 266 -15.43 20.24 -8.87
C VAL A 266 -14.86 19.68 -10.18
N LEU A 267 -13.58 19.32 -10.19
CA LEU A 267 -12.93 18.62 -11.28
C LEU A 267 -13.14 17.11 -11.14
N VAL A 268 -13.79 16.51 -12.14
CA VAL A 268 -14.02 15.07 -12.23
C VAL A 268 -12.94 14.46 -13.12
N VAL A 269 -12.13 13.57 -12.56
CA VAL A 269 -11.03 12.89 -13.25
C VAL A 269 -11.34 11.40 -13.35
N THR A 270 -11.18 10.82 -14.53
CA THR A 270 -11.39 9.39 -14.80
C THR A 270 -10.13 8.76 -15.36
N ALA A 271 -9.71 7.65 -14.76
CA ALA A 271 -8.57 6.86 -15.19
C ALA A 271 -8.84 6.08 -16.48
N PRO A 272 -7.80 5.72 -17.25
CA PRO A 272 -7.91 4.79 -18.37
C PRO A 272 -8.49 3.45 -17.92
N ALA A 273 -9.22 2.78 -18.80
CA ALA A 273 -9.81 1.47 -18.52
C ALA A 273 -8.78 0.32 -18.45
N SER A 274 -7.51 0.57 -18.84
CA SER A 274 -6.40 -0.38 -18.75
C SER A 274 -5.28 0.17 -17.88
N ASP A 275 -4.56 -0.71 -17.19
CA ASP A 275 -3.35 -0.43 -16.41
C ASP A 275 -2.08 -0.25 -17.26
N ALA A 276 -2.16 -0.54 -18.57
CA ALA A 276 -1.07 -0.35 -19.50
C ALA A 276 -0.65 1.14 -19.58
N ARG A 277 0.50 1.46 -18.98
CA ARG A 277 1.18 2.74 -19.16
C ARG A 277 1.56 2.90 -20.64
N MET A 278 0.89 3.82 -21.32
CA MET A 278 1.31 4.26 -22.65
C MET A 278 2.52 5.18 -22.48
N THR A 279 3.72 4.69 -22.80
CA THR A 279 4.93 5.51 -22.76
C THR A 279 4.91 6.48 -23.94
N THR A 280 4.91 7.79 -23.67
CA THR A 280 5.03 8.81 -24.71
C THR A 280 6.52 9.03 -25.05
N ARG A 281 6.83 9.36 -26.30
CA ARG A 281 8.20 9.71 -26.76
C ARG A 281 8.53 11.20 -26.54
N ALA A 282 7.75 11.91 -25.73
CA ALA A 282 7.93 13.34 -25.50
C ALA A 282 9.08 13.61 -24.53
N THR A 283 9.82 14.70 -24.73
CA THR A 283 10.95 15.12 -23.88
C THR A 283 10.51 15.65 -22.50
N ALA A 284 9.21 15.95 -22.33
CA ALA A 284 8.58 16.28 -21.04
C ALA A 284 7.62 15.15 -20.66
N ASP A 285 7.81 14.56 -19.48
CA ASP A 285 6.94 13.50 -18.96
C ASP A 285 5.62 14.11 -18.47
N ASN A 286 4.59 14.04 -19.30
CA ASN A 286 3.22 14.42 -18.97
C ASN A 286 2.33 13.19 -18.72
N SER A 287 2.91 12.02 -18.48
CA SER A 287 2.16 10.76 -18.31
C SER A 287 1.36 10.70 -17.00
N THR A 288 1.57 11.66 -16.09
CA THR A 288 0.97 11.67 -14.74
C THR A 288 0.30 13.00 -14.35
N ASP A 289 0.42 14.08 -15.11
CA ASP A 289 -0.07 15.40 -14.72
C ASP A 289 -1.48 15.69 -15.29
N ILE A 290 -2.47 15.95 -14.42
CA ILE A 290 -3.67 16.70 -14.78
C ILE A 290 -3.41 18.17 -14.48
N ALA A 291 -3.65 19.06 -15.44
CA ALA A 291 -3.46 20.50 -15.25
C ALA A 291 -4.69 21.31 -15.65
N VAL A 292 -4.96 22.37 -14.88
CA VAL A 292 -6.00 23.36 -15.14
C VAL A 292 -5.34 24.73 -15.30
N LEU A 293 -5.29 25.22 -16.52
CA LEU A 293 -4.90 26.59 -16.84
C LEU A 293 -6.13 27.49 -16.69
N ALA A 294 -6.10 28.44 -15.75
CA ALA A 294 -7.11 29.46 -15.57
C ALA A 294 -6.59 30.80 -16.08
N THR A 295 -7.45 31.64 -16.67
CA THR A 295 -7.09 32.99 -17.10
C THR A 295 -8.09 34.04 -16.62
N SER A 296 -7.59 35.25 -16.41
CA SER A 296 -8.36 36.44 -16.05
C SER A 296 -7.69 37.67 -16.68
N GLY A 297 -8.29 38.24 -17.73
CA GLY A 297 -7.68 39.28 -18.55
C GLY A 297 -6.31 38.85 -19.12
N LYS A 298 -5.24 39.53 -18.70
CA LYS A 298 -3.85 39.23 -19.11
C LYS A 298 -3.12 38.25 -18.18
N TYR A 299 -3.76 37.82 -17.09
CA TYR A 299 -3.15 36.96 -16.07
C TYR A 299 -3.55 35.49 -16.29
N ALA A 300 -2.65 34.59 -15.90
CA ALA A 300 -2.86 33.15 -16.00
C ALA A 300 -2.32 32.43 -14.76
N MET A 301 -2.99 31.35 -14.35
CA MET A 301 -2.53 30.41 -13.32
C MET A 301 -2.65 28.98 -13.81
N ILE A 302 -1.76 28.11 -13.35
CA ILE A 302 -1.84 26.68 -13.62
C ILE A 302 -1.89 25.93 -12.29
N ALA A 303 -3.00 25.23 -12.05
CA ALA A 303 -3.10 24.24 -10.98
C ALA A 303 -2.77 22.86 -11.55
N LYS A 304 -1.99 22.05 -10.83
CA LYS A 304 -1.63 20.69 -11.24
C LYS A 304 -1.88 19.67 -10.13
N ILE A 305 -2.24 18.46 -10.52
CA ILE A 305 -2.29 17.29 -9.64
C ILE A 305 -1.72 16.07 -10.35
N GLN A 306 -1.01 15.21 -9.61
CA GLN A 306 -0.42 14.00 -10.16
C GLN A 306 -1.35 12.81 -9.99
N VAL A 307 -1.49 11.99 -11.02
CA VAL A 307 -2.35 10.81 -11.06
C VAL A 307 -1.58 9.58 -11.51
N ASN A 308 -1.97 8.41 -11.01
CA ASN A 308 -1.42 7.13 -11.40
C ASN A 308 -2.51 6.04 -11.38
N VAL A 309 -2.39 5.05 -12.26
CA VAL A 309 -3.19 3.82 -12.17
C VAL A 309 -2.43 2.82 -11.30
N LYS A 310 -3.08 2.25 -10.30
CA LYS A 310 -2.49 1.21 -9.46
C LYS A 310 -2.03 0.04 -10.32
N ASN A 311 -0.83 -0.49 -10.06
CA ASN A 311 -0.44 -1.79 -10.60
C ASN A 311 -1.41 -2.85 -10.06
N ARG A 312 -2.27 -3.34 -10.93
CA ARG A 312 -3.26 -4.36 -10.58
C ARG A 312 -2.63 -5.72 -10.80
N THR A 313 -2.64 -6.57 -9.78
CA THR A 313 -2.27 -7.98 -9.98
C THR A 313 -3.28 -8.60 -10.95
N ASP A 314 -2.78 -9.18 -12.03
CA ASP A 314 -3.58 -9.90 -13.03
C ASP A 314 -3.12 -11.36 -13.08
N TYR A 315 -3.95 -12.28 -12.60
CA TYR A 315 -3.63 -13.70 -12.60
C TYR A 315 -3.50 -14.28 -14.02
N LYS A 316 -4.12 -13.67 -15.04
CA LYS A 316 -3.91 -14.06 -16.43
C LYS A 316 -2.51 -13.69 -16.89
N ALA A 317 -2.05 -12.47 -16.60
CA ALA A 317 -0.69 -12.06 -16.93
C ALA A 317 0.35 -12.92 -16.21
N MET A 318 0.14 -13.19 -14.90
CA MET A 318 0.98 -14.13 -14.14
C MET A 318 0.97 -15.53 -14.73
N PHE A 319 -0.19 -16.02 -15.18
CA PHE A 319 -0.29 -17.31 -15.85
C PHE A 319 0.53 -17.30 -17.14
N GLU A 320 0.34 -16.33 -18.03
CA GLU A 320 1.08 -16.22 -19.30
C GLU A 320 2.59 -16.10 -19.12
N ALA A 321 3.04 -15.52 -18.00
CA ALA A 321 4.45 -15.47 -17.61
C ALA A 321 4.99 -16.79 -17.00
N GLY A 322 4.13 -17.78 -16.74
CA GLY A 322 4.49 -19.03 -16.06
C GLY A 322 4.67 -18.88 -14.54
N GLU A 323 4.07 -17.86 -13.95
CA GLU A 323 4.24 -17.46 -12.54
C GLU A 323 3.00 -17.74 -11.67
N LEU A 324 1.83 -18.01 -12.27
CA LEU A 324 0.62 -18.29 -11.50
C LEU A 324 0.74 -19.62 -10.75
N GLN A 325 0.78 -19.53 -9.42
CA GLN A 325 0.73 -20.66 -8.51
C GLN A 325 -0.68 -20.82 -7.90
N ILE A 326 -1.18 -22.05 -7.88
CA ILE A 326 -2.41 -22.43 -7.18
C ILE A 326 -2.14 -23.70 -6.37
N GLY A 327 -2.32 -23.63 -5.05
CA GLY A 327 -1.88 -24.67 -4.12
C GLY A 327 -0.36 -24.84 -4.16
N GLU A 328 0.08 -26.07 -4.44
CA GLU A 328 1.50 -26.42 -4.54
C GLU A 328 2.00 -26.45 -6.00
N GLU A 329 1.15 -26.08 -6.96
CA GLU A 329 1.46 -26.17 -8.39
C GLU A 329 1.63 -24.79 -9.03
N THR A 330 2.77 -24.56 -9.67
CA THR A 330 2.96 -23.48 -10.65
C THR A 330 2.47 -23.96 -12.02
N LEU A 331 1.52 -23.22 -12.61
CA LEU A 331 0.89 -23.63 -13.86
C LEU A 331 1.79 -23.28 -15.05
N ASN A 332 2.10 -24.27 -15.90
CA ASN A 332 2.76 -24.02 -17.19
C ASN A 332 1.70 -23.69 -18.27
N PRO A 333 1.78 -22.52 -18.93
CA PRO A 333 0.87 -22.12 -20.00
C PRO A 333 0.70 -23.11 -21.13
N GLU A 334 1.76 -23.85 -21.49
CA GLU A 334 1.73 -24.82 -22.59
C GLU A 334 0.77 -25.99 -22.34
N ASN A 335 0.36 -26.21 -21.08
CA ASN A 335 -0.54 -27.30 -20.70
C ASN A 335 -2.03 -26.93 -20.76
N TYR A 336 -2.37 -25.66 -21.01
CA TYR A 336 -3.76 -25.20 -20.92
C TYR A 336 -4.17 -24.32 -22.11
N THR A 337 -5.39 -24.55 -22.60
CA THR A 337 -6.13 -23.53 -23.35
C THR A 337 -6.62 -22.44 -22.39
N SER A 338 -6.23 -21.19 -22.64
CA SER A 338 -6.61 -20.03 -21.81
C SER A 338 -7.80 -19.28 -22.41
N LYS A 339 -8.78 -18.91 -21.58
CA LYS A 339 -9.96 -18.13 -21.99
C LYS A 339 -10.32 -17.08 -20.95
N ILE A 340 -10.67 -15.88 -21.41
CA ILE A 340 -11.35 -14.87 -20.58
C ILE A 340 -12.86 -15.02 -20.81
N ILE A 341 -13.63 -15.12 -19.73
CA ILE A 341 -15.09 -15.11 -19.78
C ILE A 341 -15.58 -13.89 -19.00
N ASP A 342 -16.22 -12.95 -19.70
CA ASP A 342 -16.88 -11.79 -19.09
C ASP A 342 -18.35 -12.13 -18.82
N SER A 343 -18.76 -12.02 -17.55
CA SER A 343 -20.14 -12.27 -17.09
C SER A 343 -21.18 -11.36 -17.74
N ASN A 344 -20.78 -10.20 -18.29
CA ASN A 344 -21.65 -9.32 -19.06
C ASN A 344 -21.97 -9.87 -20.45
N ALA A 345 -21.13 -10.77 -20.98
CA ALA A 345 -21.32 -11.41 -22.29
C ALA A 345 -21.88 -12.84 -22.15
N THR A 346 -21.32 -13.63 -21.24
CA THR A 346 -21.70 -15.04 -21.02
C THR A 346 -21.65 -15.36 -19.54
N SER A 347 -22.77 -15.78 -18.97
CA SER A 347 -22.86 -16.16 -17.56
C SER A 347 -22.83 -17.68 -17.32
N ASP A 348 -23.26 -18.53 -18.24
CA ASP A 348 -23.19 -20.00 -18.08
C ASP A 348 -21.87 -20.55 -18.63
N ILE A 349 -21.04 -21.12 -17.75
CA ILE A 349 -19.73 -21.69 -18.12
C ILE A 349 -19.77 -23.22 -18.32
N SER A 350 -20.96 -23.83 -18.29
CA SER A 350 -21.15 -25.29 -18.39
C SER A 350 -20.48 -25.92 -19.62
N SER A 351 -20.42 -25.23 -20.77
CA SER A 351 -19.77 -25.72 -21.99
C SER A 351 -18.26 -25.87 -21.84
N GLU A 352 -17.64 -25.06 -20.98
CA GLU A 352 -16.19 -24.97 -20.84
C GLU A 352 -15.59 -26.06 -19.95
N LEU A 353 -16.43 -26.82 -19.24
CA LEU A 353 -15.99 -27.77 -18.21
C LEU A 353 -15.90 -29.23 -18.70
N SER A 354 -16.31 -29.54 -19.92
CA SER A 354 -16.27 -30.90 -20.49
C SER A 354 -15.42 -30.94 -21.75
N VAL A 355 -14.14 -30.64 -21.56
CA VAL A 355 -13.11 -30.55 -22.60
C VAL A 355 -12.14 -31.73 -22.53
N SER A 356 -11.45 -32.00 -23.65
CA SER A 356 -10.45 -33.07 -23.78
C SER A 356 -9.03 -32.65 -23.39
N GLU A 357 -8.78 -31.33 -23.30
CA GLU A 357 -7.47 -30.74 -23.03
C GLU A 357 -7.52 -29.92 -21.74
N GLY A 358 -6.35 -29.63 -21.16
CA GLY A 358 -6.26 -28.71 -20.03
C GLY A 358 -6.86 -27.36 -20.39
N THR A 359 -7.68 -26.77 -19.52
CA THR A 359 -8.29 -25.46 -19.76
C THR A 359 -8.23 -24.60 -18.49
N ILE A 360 -7.91 -23.31 -18.67
CA ILE A 360 -7.99 -22.28 -17.63
C ILE A 360 -8.97 -21.19 -18.05
N LEU A 361 -9.89 -20.86 -17.14
CA LEU A 361 -10.90 -19.82 -17.32
C LEU A 361 -10.58 -18.65 -16.38
N PHE A 362 -10.37 -17.46 -16.95
CA PHE A 362 -10.25 -16.20 -16.25
C PHE A 362 -11.61 -15.49 -16.25
N LEU A 363 -12.26 -15.47 -15.10
CA LEU A 363 -13.59 -14.89 -14.92
C LEU A 363 -13.47 -13.39 -14.61
N THR A 364 -14.25 -12.57 -15.31
CA THR A 364 -14.29 -11.11 -15.14
C THR A 364 -15.74 -10.56 -15.23
N GLY A 365 -15.91 -9.28 -14.94
CA GLY A 365 -17.19 -8.58 -14.96
C GLY A 365 -17.97 -8.68 -13.65
N THR A 366 -19.10 -7.96 -13.59
CA THR A 366 -19.88 -7.74 -12.36
C THR A 366 -21.07 -8.68 -12.19
N GLY A 367 -21.34 -9.53 -13.19
CA GLY A 367 -22.43 -10.49 -13.18
C GLY A 367 -22.14 -11.74 -12.35
N THR A 368 -23.10 -12.66 -12.33
CA THR A 368 -22.96 -13.97 -11.68
C THR A 368 -22.78 -15.05 -12.73
N PHE A 369 -21.70 -15.82 -12.61
CA PHE A 369 -21.49 -17.02 -13.41
C PHE A 369 -22.31 -18.19 -12.87
N THR A 370 -22.68 -19.11 -13.75
CA THR A 370 -23.50 -20.27 -13.42
C THR A 370 -22.92 -21.55 -14.02
N ILE A 371 -23.13 -22.66 -13.32
CA ILE A 371 -23.00 -24.03 -13.87
C ILE A 371 -24.39 -24.64 -13.77
N ASN A 372 -25.11 -24.71 -14.91
CA ASN A 372 -26.53 -25.11 -14.93
C ASN A 372 -26.75 -26.59 -15.21
N SER A 373 -25.70 -27.34 -15.54
CA SER A 373 -25.82 -28.76 -15.88
C SER A 373 -24.68 -29.59 -15.31
N ASN A 374 -24.91 -30.90 -15.18
CA ASN A 374 -23.88 -31.83 -14.73
C ASN A 374 -22.74 -31.90 -15.74
N LYS A 375 -21.51 -31.81 -15.24
CA LYS A 375 -20.31 -31.90 -16.08
C LYS A 375 -19.34 -32.92 -15.54
N ALA A 376 -18.69 -33.63 -16.44
CA ALA A 376 -17.61 -34.54 -16.10
C ALA A 376 -16.28 -33.83 -16.35
N ILE A 377 -15.45 -33.77 -15.32
CA ILE A 377 -14.08 -33.26 -15.41
C ILE A 377 -13.20 -34.45 -15.79
N GLY A 378 -12.79 -34.47 -17.06
CA GLY A 378 -11.93 -35.50 -17.64
C GLY A 378 -10.49 -35.05 -17.91
N ALA A 379 -10.27 -33.74 -17.95
CA ALA A 379 -8.98 -33.08 -18.16
C ALA A 379 -8.76 -32.02 -17.07
N PRO A 380 -7.54 -31.48 -16.89
CA PRO A 380 -7.29 -30.38 -15.96
C PRO A 380 -8.18 -29.16 -16.23
N ILE A 381 -8.92 -28.71 -15.22
CA ILE A 381 -9.72 -27.48 -15.27
C ILE A 381 -9.26 -26.54 -14.16
N VAL A 382 -9.03 -25.29 -14.55
CA VAL A 382 -8.69 -24.21 -13.63
C VAL A 382 -9.71 -23.08 -13.83
N ILE A 383 -10.27 -22.57 -12.75
CA ILE A 383 -11.19 -21.42 -12.78
C ILE A 383 -10.66 -20.37 -11.81
N VAL A 384 -10.38 -19.17 -12.32
CA VAL A 384 -9.75 -18.09 -11.58
C VAL A 384 -10.54 -16.80 -11.77
N GLY A 385 -10.90 -16.09 -10.70
CA GLY A 385 -11.28 -14.68 -10.82
C GLY A 385 -10.05 -13.88 -11.21
N GLN A 386 -10.05 -13.25 -12.40
CA GLN A 386 -8.82 -12.75 -13.05
C GLN A 386 -8.00 -11.82 -12.16
N TYR A 387 -8.67 -10.96 -11.41
CA TYR A 387 -8.04 -9.94 -10.59
C TYR A 387 -8.31 -10.18 -9.11
N PRO A 388 -7.31 -10.19 -8.20
CA PRO A 388 -7.51 -10.53 -6.79
C PRO A 388 -8.46 -9.62 -6.01
N ASP A 389 -8.59 -8.37 -6.45
CA ASP A 389 -9.48 -7.36 -5.89
C ASP A 389 -10.93 -7.49 -6.38
N GLU A 390 -11.16 -8.30 -7.41
CA GLU A 390 -12.49 -8.73 -7.85
C GLU A 390 -12.68 -10.21 -7.55
N ARG A 391 -13.74 -10.57 -6.84
CA ARG A 391 -14.06 -11.98 -6.57
C ARG A 391 -15.38 -12.34 -7.26
N PRO A 392 -15.35 -12.87 -8.50
CA PRO A 392 -16.57 -13.20 -9.25
C PRO A 392 -17.44 -14.21 -8.52
N ASN A 393 -18.76 -14.09 -8.71
CA ASN A 393 -19.73 -15.04 -8.16
C ASN A 393 -19.93 -16.21 -9.12
N LEU A 394 -19.93 -17.43 -8.59
CA LEU A 394 -20.21 -18.68 -9.29
C LEU A 394 -21.28 -19.47 -8.54
N GLU A 395 -22.43 -19.68 -9.18
CA GLU A 395 -23.54 -20.43 -8.63
C GLU A 395 -23.73 -21.77 -9.35
N PHE A 396 -23.97 -22.83 -8.58
CA PHE A 396 -24.40 -24.11 -9.12
C PHE A 396 -25.92 -24.12 -9.25
N GLY A 397 -26.44 -24.34 -10.45
CA GLY A 397 -27.86 -24.55 -10.69
C GLY A 397 -28.39 -25.75 -9.90
N GLU A 398 -29.70 -25.80 -9.66
CA GLU A 398 -30.32 -26.78 -8.74
C GLU A 398 -29.95 -28.24 -9.06
N SER A 399 -29.80 -28.58 -10.34
CA SER A 399 -29.48 -29.95 -10.80
C SER A 399 -27.98 -30.20 -11.03
N ALA A 400 -27.12 -29.17 -11.01
CA ALA A 400 -25.71 -29.25 -11.40
C ALA A 400 -24.75 -29.78 -10.32
N TYR A 401 -23.83 -30.67 -10.73
CA TYR A 401 -22.62 -31.05 -10.01
C TYR A 401 -21.48 -31.35 -10.97
N LEU A 402 -20.24 -31.35 -10.47
CA LEU A 402 -19.07 -31.81 -11.23
C LEU A 402 -18.69 -33.23 -10.84
N SER A 403 -18.63 -34.11 -11.82
CA SER A 403 -18.10 -35.47 -11.66
C SER A 403 -16.61 -35.46 -11.95
N LEU A 404 -15.80 -35.64 -10.90
CA LEU A 404 -14.35 -35.62 -10.94
C LEU A 404 -13.84 -36.99 -11.42
N LYS A 405 -13.68 -37.17 -12.74
CA LYS A 405 -13.31 -38.45 -13.36
C LYS A 405 -11.80 -38.64 -13.46
N SER A 406 -11.12 -37.65 -14.03
CA SER A 406 -9.67 -37.65 -14.25
C SER A 406 -9.15 -36.22 -14.36
N GLY A 407 -7.83 -36.02 -14.23
CA GLY A 407 -7.23 -34.69 -14.25
C GLY A 407 -7.27 -34.01 -12.88
N LYS A 408 -7.59 -32.72 -12.85
CA LYS A 408 -7.61 -31.89 -11.63
C LYS A 408 -8.59 -30.74 -11.75
N LEU A 409 -9.03 -30.21 -10.62
CA LEU A 409 -9.88 -29.04 -10.52
C LEU A 409 -9.24 -28.06 -9.55
N LEU A 410 -8.86 -26.88 -10.04
CA LEU A 410 -8.27 -25.80 -9.25
C LEU A 410 -9.20 -24.59 -9.32
N LEU A 411 -9.65 -24.11 -8.16
CA LEU A 411 -10.51 -22.93 -8.03
C LEU A 411 -9.77 -21.86 -7.23
N LYS A 412 -9.63 -20.66 -7.77
CA LYS A 412 -8.93 -19.55 -7.10
C LYS A 412 -9.70 -18.24 -7.21
N ASN A 413 -9.81 -17.50 -6.10
CA ASN A 413 -10.40 -16.16 -6.07
C ASN A 413 -11.84 -16.10 -6.61
N ILE A 414 -12.73 -16.97 -6.12
CA ILE A 414 -14.14 -17.03 -6.55
C ILE A 414 -15.06 -17.13 -5.34
N ASN A 415 -16.22 -16.47 -5.42
CA ASN A 415 -17.34 -16.65 -4.50
C ASN A 415 -18.21 -17.80 -5.02
N ILE A 416 -18.19 -18.94 -4.36
CA ILE A 416 -18.92 -20.14 -4.76
C ILE A 416 -20.17 -20.27 -3.89
N LYS A 417 -21.35 -20.27 -4.51
CA LYS A 417 -22.58 -20.60 -3.79
C LYS A 417 -22.93 -22.06 -4.02
N ALA A 418 -22.84 -22.85 -2.95
CA ALA A 418 -23.28 -24.23 -2.98
C ALA A 418 -24.80 -24.31 -3.16
N ARG A 419 -25.26 -25.35 -3.85
CA ARG A 419 -26.69 -25.64 -3.98
C ARG A 419 -27.21 -26.46 -2.79
N ALA A 420 -28.48 -26.30 -2.47
CA ALA A 420 -29.08 -26.96 -1.30
C ALA A 420 -29.35 -28.47 -1.48
N ALA A 421 -29.55 -28.93 -2.73
CA ALA A 421 -30.19 -30.21 -2.99
C ALA A 421 -29.27 -31.44 -2.86
N ASN A 422 -27.99 -31.34 -3.25
CA ASN A 422 -27.08 -32.47 -3.29
C ASN A 422 -25.60 -32.04 -3.29
N TYR A 423 -24.67 -32.98 -3.26
CA TYR A 423 -23.23 -32.72 -3.36
C TYR A 423 -22.86 -31.89 -4.59
N LEU A 424 -21.76 -31.13 -4.47
CA LEU A 424 -21.21 -30.32 -5.56
C LEU A 424 -20.24 -31.12 -6.43
N PHE A 425 -19.50 -32.01 -5.80
CA PHE A 425 -18.53 -32.87 -6.45
C PHE A 425 -18.85 -34.33 -6.17
N ASN A 426 -18.63 -35.20 -7.14
CA ASN A 426 -18.59 -36.63 -6.91
C ASN A 426 -17.50 -37.32 -7.70
N SER A 427 -17.14 -38.53 -7.31
CA SER A 427 -16.42 -39.43 -8.18
C SER A 427 -17.35 -39.99 -9.27
N PRO A 428 -16.82 -40.57 -10.36
CA PRO A 428 -17.62 -41.40 -11.26
C PRO A 428 -18.20 -42.61 -10.52
N ALA A 429 -19.28 -43.17 -11.09
CA ALA A 429 -19.97 -44.36 -10.57
C ALA A 429 -19.27 -45.69 -10.92
N SER A 430 -18.29 -45.67 -11.84
CA SER A 430 -17.47 -46.81 -12.26
C SER A 430 -16.13 -46.31 -12.84
N GLY A 431 -15.11 -47.16 -12.91
CA GLY A 431 -13.82 -46.87 -13.55
C GLY A 431 -12.60 -46.90 -12.62
N ASP A 432 -11.41 -46.70 -13.22
CA ASP A 432 -10.10 -47.13 -12.69
C ASP A 432 -9.09 -46.02 -12.35
N ALA A 433 -9.43 -44.71 -12.32
CA ALA A 433 -8.43 -43.67 -12.07
C ALA A 433 -8.78 -42.69 -10.96
N THR A 434 -7.75 -42.39 -10.16
CA THR A 434 -7.69 -41.33 -9.15
C THR A 434 -7.70 -39.96 -9.81
N PHE A 435 -8.63 -39.09 -9.43
CA PHE A 435 -8.56 -37.68 -9.76
C PHE A 435 -7.33 -37.09 -9.06
N THR A 436 -6.46 -36.36 -9.76
CA THR A 436 -5.14 -36.03 -9.20
C THR A 436 -5.25 -35.00 -8.08
N ASN A 437 -5.79 -33.81 -8.36
CA ASN A 437 -5.84 -32.69 -7.41
C ASN A 437 -7.21 -32.02 -7.38
N LEU A 438 -7.71 -31.73 -6.18
CA LEU A 438 -8.78 -30.77 -5.94
C LEU A 438 -8.24 -29.64 -5.06
N THR A 439 -8.19 -28.42 -5.60
CA THR A 439 -7.71 -27.23 -4.88
C THR A 439 -8.77 -26.15 -4.84
N ILE A 440 -9.03 -25.61 -3.65
CA ILE A 440 -9.84 -24.41 -3.43
C ILE A 440 -8.98 -23.41 -2.67
N GLU A 441 -8.63 -22.30 -3.31
CA GLU A 441 -7.73 -21.29 -2.76
C GLU A 441 -8.33 -19.88 -2.86
N ASP A 442 -8.17 -19.06 -1.82
CA ASP A 442 -8.67 -17.67 -1.78
C ASP A 442 -10.17 -17.54 -2.16
N CYS A 443 -10.98 -18.56 -1.83
CA CYS A 443 -12.39 -18.62 -2.19
C CYS A 443 -13.29 -18.37 -0.98
N LYS A 444 -14.51 -17.87 -1.23
CA LYS A 444 -15.60 -17.87 -0.25
C LYS A 444 -16.70 -18.80 -0.73
N MET A 445 -17.01 -19.80 0.07
CA MET A 445 -18.02 -20.80 -0.25
C MET A 445 -19.20 -20.70 0.71
N THR A 446 -20.39 -20.50 0.16
CA THR A 446 -21.62 -20.27 0.94
C THR A 446 -22.67 -21.35 0.76
N ASN A 447 -23.63 -21.40 1.69
CA ASN A 447 -24.81 -22.28 1.59
C ASN A 447 -24.48 -23.79 1.55
N ILE A 448 -23.46 -24.24 2.29
CA ILE A 448 -23.10 -25.67 2.34
C ILE A 448 -24.11 -26.43 3.20
N THR A 449 -25.00 -27.19 2.56
CA THR A 449 -26.07 -27.99 3.22
C THR A 449 -25.83 -29.51 3.18
N LYS A 450 -24.95 -29.98 2.29
CA LYS A 450 -24.66 -31.39 1.99
C LYS A 450 -23.16 -31.61 1.89
N ALA A 451 -22.76 -32.88 1.79
CA ALA A 451 -21.36 -33.20 1.59
C ALA A 451 -20.81 -32.55 0.32
N MET A 452 -19.61 -31.97 0.39
CA MET A 452 -19.02 -31.29 -0.76
C MET A 452 -18.62 -32.30 -1.83
N TYR A 453 -17.98 -33.39 -1.42
CA TYR A 453 -17.58 -34.51 -2.27
C TYR A 453 -18.19 -35.83 -1.80
N TYR A 454 -18.72 -36.59 -2.75
CA TYR A 454 -19.25 -37.93 -2.53
C TYR A 454 -18.54 -39.00 -3.39
N VAL A 455 -18.09 -40.07 -2.75
CA VAL A 455 -17.53 -41.24 -3.44
C VAL A 455 -18.66 -42.17 -3.92
N GLY A 456 -18.73 -42.35 -5.23
CA GLY A 456 -19.69 -43.22 -5.94
C GLY A 456 -19.30 -44.70 -6.01
N ALA A 457 -18.00 -45.02 -6.05
CA ALA A 457 -17.48 -46.39 -6.23
C ALA A 457 -16.28 -46.70 -5.31
N THR A 458 -15.92 -47.99 -5.18
CA THR A 458 -14.93 -48.45 -4.18
C THR A 458 -13.46 -48.17 -4.54
N THR A 459 -13.18 -47.95 -5.83
CA THR A 459 -11.83 -47.83 -6.43
C THR A 459 -11.45 -46.41 -6.86
N VAL A 460 -12.29 -45.43 -6.54
CA VAL A 460 -12.15 -44.04 -7.00
C VAL A 460 -11.91 -43.08 -5.83
N GLY A 461 -11.19 -42.00 -6.08
CA GLY A 461 -10.81 -41.03 -5.07
C GLY A 461 -10.04 -39.85 -5.65
N ILE A 462 -9.45 -39.04 -4.76
CA ILE A 462 -8.68 -37.84 -5.11
C ILE A 462 -7.30 -37.96 -4.48
N GLY A 463 -6.23 -37.86 -5.27
CA GLY A 463 -4.85 -38.00 -4.81
C GLY A 463 -4.48 -36.93 -3.78
N ASN A 464 -4.69 -35.66 -4.13
CA ASN A 464 -4.39 -34.51 -3.26
C ASN A 464 -5.59 -33.57 -3.15
N ILE A 465 -5.92 -33.18 -1.93
CA ILE A 465 -6.97 -32.20 -1.62
C ILE A 465 -6.31 -31.04 -0.87
N THR A 466 -6.45 -29.82 -1.38
CA THR A 466 -5.85 -28.61 -0.78
C THR A 466 -6.85 -27.48 -0.68
N PHE A 467 -7.28 -27.16 0.53
CA PHE A 467 -8.18 -26.03 0.82
C PHE A 467 -7.36 -24.99 1.58
N LYS A 468 -7.21 -23.80 1.01
CA LYS A 468 -6.30 -22.78 1.52
C LYS A 468 -6.89 -21.38 1.49
N ASN A 469 -6.62 -20.57 2.51
CA ASN A 469 -7.00 -19.15 2.56
C ASN A 469 -8.49 -18.91 2.22
N SER A 470 -9.37 -19.84 2.59
CA SER A 470 -10.76 -19.84 2.13
C SER A 470 -11.75 -19.82 3.29
N LEU A 471 -12.94 -19.30 3.02
CA LEU A 471 -14.04 -19.20 3.98
C LEU A 471 -15.18 -20.13 3.57
N PHE A 472 -15.62 -20.99 4.49
CA PHE A 472 -16.65 -22.02 4.26
C PHE A 472 -17.82 -21.83 5.23
N GLU A 473 -18.95 -21.39 4.70
CA GLU A 473 -20.21 -21.20 5.43
C GLU A 473 -21.10 -22.44 5.32
N PHE A 474 -21.34 -23.05 6.47
CA PHE A 474 -22.27 -24.16 6.65
C PHE A 474 -23.65 -23.66 7.09
N VAL A 475 -24.67 -24.26 6.51
CA VAL A 475 -26.10 -24.07 6.87
C VAL A 475 -26.83 -25.41 6.98
N ASN A 476 -26.07 -26.48 7.19
CA ASN A 476 -26.55 -27.86 7.21
C ASN A 476 -27.38 -28.17 8.46
N THR A 477 -28.35 -29.05 8.28
CA THR A 477 -29.04 -29.72 9.38
C THR A 477 -28.46 -31.11 9.59
N GLY A 478 -28.09 -31.45 10.83
CA GLY A 478 -27.48 -32.74 11.15
C GLY A 478 -26.03 -32.84 10.66
N ASN A 479 -25.41 -34.00 10.83
CA ASN A 479 -23.99 -34.18 10.54
C ASN A 479 -23.70 -34.35 9.04
N ILE A 480 -22.81 -33.52 8.48
CA ILE A 480 -22.33 -33.65 7.09
C ILE A 480 -20.81 -33.66 7.01
N ALA A 481 -20.26 -34.31 5.99
CA ALA A 481 -18.81 -34.36 5.75
C ALA A 481 -18.42 -33.45 4.57
N PHE A 482 -17.29 -32.74 4.62
CA PHE A 482 -16.68 -32.18 3.40
C PHE A 482 -16.44 -33.31 2.38
N PHE A 483 -15.74 -34.36 2.80
CA PHE A 483 -15.42 -35.52 1.98
C PHE A 483 -16.09 -36.77 2.56
N ASN A 484 -17.16 -37.24 1.91
CA ASN A 484 -17.80 -38.50 2.23
C ASN A 484 -17.16 -39.64 1.40
N THR A 485 -16.26 -40.38 2.03
CA THR A 485 -15.43 -41.42 1.40
C THR A 485 -15.73 -42.82 1.95
N THR A 486 -16.89 -42.99 2.58
CA THR A 486 -17.30 -44.25 3.25
C THR A 486 -17.33 -45.47 2.34
N LYS A 487 -17.51 -45.31 1.02
CA LYS A 487 -17.48 -46.41 0.05
C LYS A 487 -16.08 -46.84 -0.37
N THR A 488 -15.04 -46.07 -0.08
CA THR A 488 -13.69 -46.35 -0.58
C THR A 488 -13.11 -47.59 0.10
N ALA A 489 -12.68 -48.59 -0.68
CA ALA A 489 -12.09 -49.81 -0.14
C ALA A 489 -10.59 -49.67 0.18
N LYS A 490 -9.86 -48.84 -0.59
CA LYS A 490 -8.42 -48.58 -0.43
C LYS A 490 -8.18 -47.09 -0.14
N PRO A 491 -8.14 -46.67 1.14
CA PRO A 491 -8.08 -45.25 1.52
C PRO A 491 -6.86 -44.50 1.03
N SER A 492 -5.74 -45.17 0.76
CA SER A 492 -4.50 -44.56 0.26
C SER A 492 -4.63 -43.91 -1.11
N ILE A 493 -5.74 -44.15 -1.82
CA ILE A 493 -6.10 -43.37 -3.02
C ILE A 493 -6.23 -41.87 -2.70
N PHE A 494 -6.53 -41.53 -1.44
CA PHE A 494 -6.39 -40.20 -0.87
C PHE A 494 -5.02 -40.07 -0.23
N GLY A 495 -4.04 -39.58 -1.00
CA GLY A 495 -2.66 -39.45 -0.55
C GLY A 495 -2.48 -38.29 0.44
N LYS A 496 -3.09 -37.13 0.15
CA LYS A 496 -2.88 -35.91 0.93
C LYS A 496 -4.15 -35.08 1.11
N LEU A 497 -4.35 -34.58 2.32
CA LEU A 497 -5.39 -33.62 2.69
C LEU A 497 -4.75 -32.42 3.41
N VAL A 498 -4.91 -31.23 2.87
CA VAL A 498 -4.42 -29.97 3.44
C VAL A 498 -5.59 -29.02 3.65
N PHE A 499 -5.79 -28.60 4.89
CA PHE A 499 -6.63 -27.47 5.26
C PHE A 499 -5.70 -26.46 5.93
N GLU A 500 -5.38 -25.38 5.24
CA GLU A 500 -4.48 -24.34 5.76
C GLU A 500 -5.12 -22.96 5.70
N ASN A 501 -5.09 -22.23 6.82
CA ASN A 501 -5.50 -20.83 6.86
C ASN A 501 -6.97 -20.57 6.44
N ASN A 502 -7.88 -21.48 6.79
CA ASN A 502 -9.30 -21.36 6.43
C ASN A 502 -10.18 -20.97 7.62
N ILE A 503 -11.30 -20.30 7.34
CA ILE A 503 -12.40 -20.12 8.29
C ILE A 503 -13.52 -21.11 7.91
N ILE A 504 -13.87 -22.01 8.82
CA ILE A 504 -14.99 -22.94 8.68
C ILE A 504 -15.99 -22.61 9.77
N TYR A 505 -17.21 -22.24 9.38
CA TYR A 505 -18.21 -21.84 10.36
C TYR A 505 -19.61 -22.26 9.99
N HIS A 506 -20.50 -22.30 10.99
CA HIS A 506 -21.92 -22.49 10.77
C HIS A 506 -22.67 -21.16 10.99
N LYS A 507 -23.53 -20.80 10.04
CA LYS A 507 -24.14 -19.47 9.93
C LYS A 507 -25.02 -19.07 11.13
N THR A 508 -25.82 -20.01 11.63
CA THR A 508 -26.94 -19.67 12.56
C THR A 508 -26.99 -20.49 13.85
N SER A 509 -26.09 -21.46 14.04
CA SER A 509 -26.16 -22.42 15.15
C SER A 509 -24.83 -23.14 15.34
N VAL A 510 -24.70 -23.95 16.39
CA VAL A 510 -23.58 -24.91 16.51
C VAL A 510 -23.96 -26.22 15.85
N SER A 511 -23.26 -26.62 14.79
CA SER A 511 -23.63 -27.78 13.97
C SER A 511 -22.50 -28.81 13.86
N PRO A 512 -22.81 -30.12 13.81
CA PRO A 512 -21.81 -31.14 13.61
C PRO A 512 -21.34 -31.20 12.15
N ILE A 513 -20.03 -31.29 11.95
CA ILE A 513 -19.40 -31.52 10.64
C ILE A 513 -18.30 -32.58 10.75
N GLN A 514 -17.89 -33.11 9.60
CA GLN A 514 -16.68 -33.90 9.42
C GLN A 514 -15.88 -33.29 8.27
N ILE A 515 -14.55 -33.34 8.34
CA ILE A 515 -13.69 -32.97 7.21
C ILE A 515 -13.56 -34.19 6.29
N PHE A 516 -13.16 -35.33 6.83
CA PHE A 516 -12.93 -36.54 6.05
C PHE A 516 -13.56 -37.74 6.73
N ASN A 517 -14.47 -38.44 6.04
CA ASN A 517 -15.29 -39.51 6.61
C ASN A 517 -15.10 -40.84 5.88
N TRP A 518 -14.04 -41.58 6.23
CA TRP A 518 -13.88 -42.98 5.82
C TRP A 518 -14.56 -43.94 6.80
N ALA A 519 -15.12 -45.04 6.30
CA ALA A 519 -15.84 -46.04 7.08
C ALA A 519 -14.87 -47.00 7.78
N ILE A 520 -14.62 -46.79 9.09
CA ILE A 520 -13.62 -47.51 9.89
C ILE A 520 -13.87 -49.03 9.95
N GLU A 521 -15.14 -49.44 9.82
CA GLU A 521 -15.60 -50.83 9.79
C GLU A 521 -15.21 -51.56 8.51
N THR A 522 -14.87 -50.83 7.44
CA THR A 522 -14.50 -51.41 6.15
C THR A 522 -13.22 -52.23 6.28
N ASN A 523 -13.28 -53.52 5.92
CA ASN A 523 -12.09 -54.37 5.84
C ASN A 523 -11.23 -53.90 4.66
N THR A 524 -9.95 -53.64 4.93
CA THR A 524 -8.99 -53.21 3.93
C THR A 524 -7.63 -53.83 4.21
N THR A 525 -6.91 -54.22 3.16
CA THR A 525 -5.51 -54.65 3.22
C THR A 525 -4.56 -53.51 2.91
N ASP A 526 -5.08 -52.28 2.82
CA ASP A 526 -4.31 -51.11 2.49
C ASP A 526 -3.47 -50.65 3.69
N GLU A 527 -2.15 -50.65 3.50
CA GLU A 527 -1.17 -50.24 4.51
C GLU A 527 -0.43 -48.95 4.13
N ALA A 528 -0.76 -48.34 2.99
CA ALA A 528 -0.19 -47.06 2.59
C ALA A 528 -0.76 -45.93 3.46
N ILE A 529 0.03 -44.87 3.60
CA ILE A 529 -0.23 -43.80 4.56
C ILE A 529 -0.78 -42.56 3.87
N MET A 530 -1.89 -42.04 4.41
CA MET A 530 -2.43 -40.72 4.04
C MET A 530 -1.78 -39.64 4.89
N THR A 531 -1.45 -38.48 4.31
CA THR A 531 -1.00 -37.30 5.06
C THR A 531 -2.15 -36.31 5.25
N VAL A 532 -2.38 -35.86 6.48
CA VAL A 532 -3.43 -34.90 6.82
C VAL A 532 -2.81 -33.73 7.57
N ASN A 533 -2.90 -32.53 7.00
CA ASN A 533 -2.42 -31.30 7.61
C ASN A 533 -3.58 -30.33 7.81
N ILE A 534 -3.95 -30.09 9.07
CA ILE A 534 -4.96 -29.11 9.48
C ILE A 534 -4.22 -28.02 10.24
N LYS A 535 -3.93 -26.90 9.59
CA LYS A 535 -3.03 -25.87 10.11
C LYS A 535 -3.64 -24.48 10.04
N ASN A 536 -3.51 -23.68 11.10
CA ASN A 536 -3.92 -22.28 11.10
C ASN A 536 -5.38 -22.07 10.67
N ASN A 537 -6.30 -23.01 10.95
CA ASN A 537 -7.71 -22.82 10.62
C ASN A 537 -8.50 -22.31 11.82
N SER A 538 -9.56 -21.56 11.56
CA SER A 538 -10.56 -21.15 12.55
C SER A 538 -11.86 -21.92 12.33
N PHE A 539 -12.23 -22.77 13.26
CA PHE A 539 -13.48 -23.53 13.29
C PHE A 539 -14.46 -22.85 14.25
N ILE A 540 -15.52 -22.23 13.73
CA ILE A 540 -16.43 -21.38 14.51
C ILE A 540 -17.84 -21.98 14.51
N ASN A 541 -18.36 -22.32 15.68
CA ASN A 541 -19.67 -22.96 15.83
C ASN A 541 -19.83 -24.26 15.02
N VAL A 542 -18.74 -24.99 14.82
CA VAL A 542 -18.75 -26.32 14.19
C VAL A 542 -18.07 -27.34 15.09
N LYS A 543 -18.62 -28.55 15.16
CA LYS A 543 -18.14 -29.62 16.05
C LYS A 543 -17.92 -30.94 15.31
N GLY A 544 -16.87 -31.67 15.67
CA GLY A 544 -16.60 -33.02 15.18
C GLY A 544 -17.39 -34.08 15.92
N SER A 545 -18.73 -34.02 15.94
CA SER A 545 -19.55 -34.98 16.72
C SER A 545 -19.44 -36.43 16.25
N ASN A 546 -19.17 -36.61 14.97
CA ASN A 546 -18.78 -37.89 14.37
C ASN A 546 -17.32 -37.85 13.94
N VAL A 547 -16.49 -37.09 14.66
CA VAL A 547 -15.06 -36.92 14.42
C VAL A 547 -14.76 -36.06 13.19
N PHE A 548 -13.83 -35.11 13.30
CA PHE A 548 -13.40 -34.33 12.13
C PHE A 548 -12.73 -35.22 11.06
N ILE A 549 -11.85 -36.14 11.46
CA ILE A 549 -11.11 -37.02 10.53
C ILE A 549 -11.32 -38.49 10.93
N LYS A 550 -11.94 -39.27 10.04
CA LYS A 550 -11.94 -40.74 10.10
C LYS A 550 -11.10 -41.30 8.98
N ALA A 551 -10.05 -42.06 9.31
CA ALA A 551 -9.14 -42.63 8.31
C ALA A 551 -8.58 -44.00 8.73
N ASN A 552 -8.05 -44.76 7.77
CA ASN A 552 -7.42 -46.05 8.06
C ASN A 552 -6.02 -45.87 8.71
N LYS A 553 -5.00 -45.61 7.88
CA LYS A 553 -3.62 -45.33 8.30
C LYS A 553 -3.22 -43.93 7.84
N ALA A 554 -2.92 -43.05 8.78
CA ALA A 554 -2.63 -41.66 8.46
C ALA A 554 -1.55 -41.03 9.36
N ASN A 555 -0.83 -40.06 8.81
CA ASN A 555 -0.06 -39.08 9.55
C ASN A 555 -0.89 -37.81 9.67
N ILE A 556 -1.40 -37.52 10.87
CA ILE A 556 -2.24 -36.35 11.13
C ILE A 556 -1.44 -35.28 11.86
N ASN A 557 -1.49 -34.06 11.34
CA ASN A 557 -0.94 -32.87 11.98
C ASN A 557 -2.02 -31.80 12.16
N TYR A 558 -2.44 -31.55 13.40
CA TYR A 558 -3.22 -30.39 13.80
C TYR A 558 -2.28 -29.37 14.44
N THR A 559 -2.10 -28.19 13.83
CA THR A 559 -1.21 -27.15 14.39
C THR A 559 -1.81 -25.77 14.31
N ASN A 560 -1.67 -24.98 15.38
CA ASN A 560 -2.07 -23.57 15.38
C ASN A 560 -3.53 -23.32 14.99
N ASN A 561 -4.46 -24.26 15.21
CA ASN A 561 -5.88 -24.03 14.89
C ASN A 561 -6.60 -23.36 16.06
N ILE A 562 -7.72 -22.69 15.76
CA ILE A 562 -8.69 -22.22 16.75
C ILE A 562 -9.99 -22.99 16.55
N PHE A 563 -10.49 -23.62 17.62
CA PHE A 563 -11.83 -24.17 17.71
C PHE A 563 -12.64 -23.30 18.67
N CYS A 564 -13.63 -22.56 18.16
CA CYS A 564 -14.38 -21.60 18.94
C CYS A 564 -15.89 -21.88 18.85
N ILE A 565 -16.49 -22.20 20.00
CA ILE A 565 -17.91 -22.41 20.16
C ILE A 565 -18.47 -21.22 20.93
N SER A 566 -19.01 -20.24 20.19
CA SER A 566 -19.50 -18.97 20.76
C SER A 566 -20.92 -19.05 21.28
N SER A 567 -21.66 -20.10 20.92
CA SER A 567 -23.02 -20.39 21.41
C SER A 567 -23.06 -21.72 22.16
N GLU A 568 -23.79 -21.81 23.27
CA GLU A 568 -23.84 -23.04 24.06
C GLU A 568 -24.29 -24.27 23.25
N SER A 569 -23.59 -25.39 23.42
CA SER A 569 -23.91 -26.65 22.75
C SER A 569 -23.41 -27.85 23.55
N THR A 570 -24.26 -28.87 23.70
CA THR A 570 -23.95 -30.15 24.35
C THR A 570 -23.36 -31.19 23.40
N ILE A 571 -23.18 -30.83 22.14
CA ILE A 571 -22.61 -31.73 21.13
C ILE A 571 -21.16 -32.05 21.54
N THR A 572 -20.85 -33.35 21.63
CA THR A 572 -19.48 -33.84 21.86
C THR A 572 -18.63 -33.64 20.60
N SER A 573 -17.29 -33.61 20.73
CA SER A 573 -16.41 -33.40 19.58
C SER A 573 -15.12 -34.21 19.71
N TYR A 574 -14.63 -34.72 18.58
CA TYR A 574 -13.40 -35.48 18.44
C TYR A 574 -12.59 -34.98 17.26
N LEU A 575 -11.26 -34.92 17.39
CA LEU A 575 -10.39 -34.53 16.27
C LEU A 575 -10.19 -35.65 15.26
N TYR A 576 -9.98 -36.90 15.71
CA TYR A 576 -9.69 -38.02 14.82
C TYR A 576 -10.13 -39.39 15.33
N GLU A 577 -10.27 -40.33 14.40
CA GLU A 577 -10.55 -41.75 14.61
C GLU A 577 -9.77 -42.53 13.55
N LEU A 578 -8.84 -43.35 14.02
CA LEU A 578 -7.90 -44.08 13.19
C LEU A 578 -8.03 -45.58 13.42
N LYS A 579 -7.88 -46.36 12.34
CA LYS A 579 -8.00 -47.83 12.39
C LYS A 579 -6.64 -48.52 12.57
N ASN A 580 -5.61 -48.03 11.89
CA ASN A 580 -4.34 -48.73 11.78
C ASN A 580 -3.32 -48.20 12.78
N VAL A 581 -2.72 -49.10 13.58
CA VAL A 581 -1.75 -48.80 14.64
C VAL A 581 -0.45 -48.16 14.14
N GLY A 582 -0.14 -48.26 12.85
CA GLY A 582 1.01 -47.59 12.23
C GLY A 582 0.75 -46.12 11.87
N SER A 583 -0.32 -45.52 12.37
CA SER A 583 -0.62 -44.09 12.20
C SER A 583 0.20 -43.23 13.16
N THR A 584 0.30 -41.93 12.87
CA THR A 584 0.90 -40.95 13.78
C THR A 584 0.02 -39.70 13.89
N VAL A 585 0.06 -39.03 15.05
CA VAL A 585 -0.71 -37.82 15.30
C VAL A 585 0.11 -36.79 16.06
N ASN A 586 0.13 -35.55 15.57
CA ASN A 586 0.62 -34.36 16.25
C ASN A 586 -0.51 -33.33 16.43
N THR A 587 -0.64 -32.74 17.62
CA THR A 587 -1.73 -31.79 17.98
C THR A 587 -1.19 -30.55 18.71
N THR A 588 -0.14 -29.95 18.19
CA THR A 588 0.59 -28.84 18.83
C THR A 588 -0.14 -27.49 18.69
N ASP A 589 -0.14 -26.69 19.75
CA ASP A 589 -0.59 -25.27 19.75
C ASP A 589 -2.00 -25.02 19.18
N ASN A 590 -2.94 -25.93 19.45
CA ASN A 590 -4.34 -25.73 19.09
C ASN A 590 -5.11 -25.10 20.25
N ILE A 591 -5.97 -24.12 19.94
CA ILE A 591 -6.80 -23.39 20.89
C ILE A 591 -8.22 -23.96 20.85
N LEU A 592 -8.79 -24.22 22.02
CA LEU A 592 -10.20 -24.59 22.17
C LEU A 592 -10.90 -23.63 23.12
N TYR A 593 -11.94 -22.97 22.63
CA TYR A 593 -12.91 -22.25 23.45
C TYR A 593 -14.29 -22.91 23.32
N ASP A 594 -14.76 -23.52 24.41
CA ASP A 594 -16.10 -24.08 24.54
C ASP A 594 -16.49 -24.04 26.02
N THR A 595 -17.46 -23.20 26.36
CA THR A 595 -17.86 -23.00 27.76
C THR A 595 -18.57 -24.21 28.33
N LYS A 596 -19.15 -25.08 27.49
CA LYS A 596 -20.06 -26.14 27.92
C LYS A 596 -19.44 -27.54 27.89
N THR A 597 -18.79 -27.89 26.79
CA THR A 597 -18.43 -29.28 26.50
C THR A 597 -16.91 -29.45 26.39
N ASN A 598 -16.38 -30.53 26.97
CA ASN A 598 -14.99 -30.91 26.76
C ASN A 598 -14.86 -31.68 25.43
N TRP A 599 -13.78 -31.42 24.71
CA TRP A 599 -13.49 -32.12 23.46
C TRP A 599 -12.44 -33.18 23.70
N ASN A 600 -12.50 -34.24 22.91
CA ASN A 600 -11.51 -35.31 22.96
C ASN A 600 -10.60 -35.30 21.73
N TYR A 601 -9.37 -35.78 21.87
CA TYR A 601 -8.46 -35.92 20.73
C TYR A 601 -8.93 -37.08 19.83
N ALA A 602 -8.95 -38.30 20.38
CA ALA A 602 -9.24 -39.53 19.65
C ALA A 602 -10.61 -40.12 20.03
N ASN A 603 -11.30 -40.71 19.04
CA ASN A 603 -12.49 -41.57 19.23
C ASN A 603 -12.18 -43.07 19.07
N SER A 604 -10.90 -43.45 19.00
CA SER A 604 -10.44 -44.84 18.99
C SER A 604 -9.25 -45.02 19.92
N ASP A 605 -8.80 -46.26 20.15
CA ASP A 605 -7.59 -46.54 20.96
C ASP A 605 -6.29 -46.35 20.15
N VAL A 606 -6.38 -46.18 18.83
CA VAL A 606 -5.23 -45.93 17.95
C VAL A 606 -4.80 -44.47 18.06
N CYS A 607 -3.51 -44.25 18.35
CA CYS A 607 -2.94 -42.91 18.57
C CYS A 607 -3.69 -42.08 19.63
N LYS A 608 -4.34 -42.74 20.59
CA LYS A 608 -5.02 -42.08 21.70
C LYS A 608 -3.97 -41.56 22.70
N PRO A 609 -3.93 -40.25 23.00
CA PRO A 609 -3.01 -39.74 24.01
C PRO A 609 -3.45 -40.19 25.41
N VAL A 610 -2.50 -40.22 26.34
CA VAL A 610 -2.75 -40.59 27.76
C VAL A 610 -3.84 -39.72 28.37
N ASN A 611 -3.77 -38.40 28.13
CA ASN A 611 -4.87 -37.49 28.39
C ASN A 611 -5.64 -37.25 27.09
N ASN A 612 -6.83 -37.86 26.96
CA ASN A 612 -7.64 -37.77 25.74
C ASN A 612 -8.53 -36.52 25.66
N THR A 613 -8.33 -35.51 26.50
CA THR A 613 -9.15 -34.29 26.54
C THR A 613 -8.34 -33.05 26.16
N LEU A 614 -8.89 -32.21 25.28
CA LEU A 614 -8.29 -30.94 24.89
C LEU A 614 -8.42 -29.92 26.02
N SER A 615 -7.34 -29.19 26.31
CA SER A 615 -7.36 -28.05 27.22
C SER A 615 -8.24 -26.93 26.65
N LYS A 616 -8.99 -26.24 27.53
CA LYS A 616 -9.88 -25.14 27.14
C LYS A 616 -9.33 -23.81 27.60
N GLU A 617 -9.48 -22.79 26.76
CA GLU A 617 -9.29 -21.40 27.11
C GLU A 617 -10.52 -20.85 27.84
N SER A 618 -10.29 -19.95 28.80
CA SER A 618 -11.35 -19.23 29.51
C SER A 618 -11.85 -18.00 28.75
N THR A 619 -11.03 -17.47 27.84
CA THR A 619 -11.32 -16.26 27.07
C THR A 619 -11.62 -16.63 25.62
N ILE A 620 -12.62 -15.98 25.04
CA ILE A 620 -12.99 -16.18 23.65
C ILE A 620 -11.89 -15.62 22.73
N PRO A 621 -11.42 -16.34 21.69
CA PRO A 621 -10.27 -15.93 20.89
C PRO A 621 -10.58 -14.91 19.78
N PHE A 622 -11.74 -14.27 19.83
CA PHE A 622 -12.20 -13.29 18.84
C PHE A 622 -12.79 -12.07 19.54
N THR A 623 -12.49 -10.88 19.02
CA THR A 623 -13.12 -9.62 19.42
C THR A 623 -14.44 -9.39 18.70
N GLU A 624 -14.61 -9.95 17.50
CA GLU A 624 -15.86 -9.93 16.73
C GLU A 624 -16.18 -11.30 16.13
N ILE A 625 -17.43 -11.72 16.27
CA ILE A 625 -17.97 -12.93 15.63
C ILE A 625 -19.34 -12.59 15.05
N ASP A 626 -19.40 -12.38 13.74
CA ASP A 626 -20.64 -12.25 12.98
C ASP A 626 -20.77 -13.41 12.00
N CYS A 627 -21.44 -14.48 12.46
CA CYS A 627 -21.69 -15.66 11.63
C CYS A 627 -22.72 -15.41 10.53
N ILE A 628 -23.50 -14.32 10.56
CA ILE A 628 -24.52 -14.05 9.51
C ILE A 628 -23.85 -13.50 8.26
N ASN A 629 -22.91 -12.57 8.45
CA ASN A 629 -22.16 -11.94 7.37
C ASN A 629 -20.82 -12.65 7.08
N GLY A 630 -20.38 -13.52 8.00
CA GLY A 630 -19.14 -14.24 7.91
C GLY A 630 -17.93 -13.36 8.19
N VAL A 631 -18.04 -12.47 9.18
CA VAL A 631 -17.00 -11.53 9.61
C VAL A 631 -16.45 -11.99 10.96
N PHE A 632 -15.13 -12.12 11.06
CA PHE A 632 -14.48 -12.65 12.25
C PHE A 632 -13.18 -11.90 12.53
N THR A 633 -13.17 -11.08 13.57
CA THR A 633 -11.95 -10.36 14.00
C THR A 633 -11.32 -11.10 15.16
N LYS A 634 -10.11 -11.60 14.94
CA LYS A 634 -9.35 -12.35 15.94
C LYS A 634 -8.85 -11.42 17.04
N ASP A 635 -8.86 -11.91 18.28
CA ASP A 635 -8.20 -11.18 19.36
C ASP A 635 -6.67 -11.22 19.16
N PRO A 636 -5.96 -10.07 19.27
CA PRO A 636 -4.50 -10.00 19.09
C PRO A 636 -3.69 -10.99 19.96
N ALA A 637 -4.20 -11.41 21.12
CA ALA A 637 -3.57 -12.41 21.96
C ALA A 637 -3.40 -13.77 21.26
N TYR A 638 -4.22 -14.06 20.25
CA TYR A 638 -4.22 -15.30 19.49
C TYR A 638 -3.69 -15.12 18.05
N ILE A 639 -2.94 -14.06 17.77
CA ILE A 639 -2.47 -13.72 16.41
C ILE A 639 -1.77 -14.88 15.68
N ASN A 640 -1.04 -15.73 16.42
CA ASN A 640 -0.30 -16.87 15.89
C ASN A 640 -1.15 -18.14 15.66
N ASN A 641 -2.42 -18.15 16.08
CA ASN A 641 -3.34 -19.27 15.97
C ASN A 641 -4.53 -18.91 15.06
N GLY A 642 -5.15 -19.89 14.45
CA GLY A 642 -6.29 -19.75 13.55
C GLY A 642 -5.94 -19.04 12.25
N ALA A 643 -6.99 -18.78 11.47
CA ALA A 643 -6.87 -18.17 10.15
C ALA A 643 -6.46 -16.69 10.23
N THR A 644 -5.74 -16.21 9.24
CA THR A 644 -5.31 -14.80 9.08
C THR A 644 -6.13 -14.05 8.04
N ILE A 645 -7.01 -14.75 7.33
CA ILE A 645 -7.99 -14.14 6.42
C ILE A 645 -9.13 -13.51 7.25
N GLU A 646 -9.71 -12.43 6.75
CA GLU A 646 -10.83 -11.71 7.37
C GLU A 646 -12.12 -11.82 6.55
#